data_AF-A0A182T6K4-F1
#
_entry.id   AF-A0A182T6K4-F1
#
_cell.length_a   1.000
_cell.length_b   1.000
_cell.length_c   1.000
_cell.angle_alpha   90.00
_cell.angle_beta   90.00
_cell.angle_gamma   90.00
#
_symmetry.space_group_name_H-M   'P 1'
#
loop_
_entity.id
_entity.type
_entity.pdbx_description
1 polymer ?
#
loop_
_entity_poly.entity_id
_entity_poly.type
_entity_poly.pdbx_seq_one_letter_code
_entity_poly.pdbx_strand_id
1 'polypeptide(L)'
;MNHLRVALIRQQRVCRRAVIQCATGSSFTVVLQHPPIPFTRLLSQSVRLCQTVPSAKQQESVTSPNQESSSAKKQPKECGRLIEELRSDAIVYRRVQLEKLNQLLAKPFEIPQDAYEFLLQCCGSLLCAETLETRMKVFEQFWFYMGEPEQKHWKVLLQVYRENERSITDVPAFLASIGEGIEKDAELYRGLMGVLAEKGDIAEMKLVGEMMKERNMPLTVDVINLMIRGYGRAGDLDGVQMVLETMSASNVFANGQTYGELMIAFLEDGMTERVNKMVREKGSQLNEKHTLELLSLALGEKIQPDLVRALFKLLPEEMTTDGRIHPVLRNVLSGLMRAGQLDGMMALLEELPMPQFRANENVDGYGSFLIVEMLRNDVPFERLNKFLSTLIKTDRNARAYHVACECAAKAAHPYFSRLLAALARLEDLRPHYFWPLFLQRSKTDGEGGVLSVLQTMQKLKVEPDQETLTQYVLPKLALTLKDSRRALKILEDCGVRTSVLMTPYISHLLYQNRFDDVLEIARRYPTCKLDTEALLWPLLLLANVNRSSAHQRKLCEVICAIRDRAADARHDLGGQLLLELISNKKSKHDATSLRALLGEYERFEIRISRMAAGVLKNHFGRTEKGANSGESIDTLLKKVTDDQLTILSKELFDTISVHPRDMNYDELECHLVELEQKKLNTRGVLRRLLQLSVREGRYKRALELKQKCDQAKVDQSSGMLASIVELYTKVGDPVQTGRTLEQLYKQFPGFIVDEHKIIDYAALLVERGQLDGARKVLRERATSGGKLRGADDGSTSKNVWNLLSKTAQWAAASGGKVESPNTTQQLLDFLVELGYCNYDNALLGPVLREYLLAGEKRTAIEEFKRIAKDKRRTPLQLEIITLLVELTNGPAEASDISPADAKTLLSETIQSVSQIHGPVNTNNTLIVALAVAGTEAQLRRMLINPEVRINHEYILTQCEFLVGSGKIEPVLRLAKCSKGLANVRESDFLLLALGQYVRENNCEAAVRLFQRLVDEGDELKVTTEFARKLSDLLEANNFEVPAGLQMYLK
;
A
#
# COMPACT_ATOMS: atom_id res chain seq x y z
N MET A 1 -11.48 -13.74 -23.82
CA MET A 1 -12.39 -13.27 -24.90
C MET A 1 -13.81 -13.81 -24.71
N ASN A 2 -14.48 -13.55 -23.57
CA ASN A 2 -15.94 -13.76 -23.42
C ASN A 2 -16.60 -12.98 -22.25
N HIS A 3 -15.88 -12.13 -21.51
CA HIS A 3 -16.47 -11.26 -20.49
C HIS A 3 -16.62 -9.79 -20.90
N LEU A 4 -16.34 -9.44 -22.16
CA LEU A 4 -16.55 -8.10 -22.73
C LEU A 4 -17.72 -8.02 -23.73
N ARG A 5 -18.55 -9.07 -23.83
CA ARG A 5 -19.65 -9.15 -24.82
C ARG A 5 -21.05 -8.96 -24.26
N VAL A 6 -21.22 -8.72 -22.95
CA VAL A 6 -22.57 -8.57 -22.34
C VAL A 6 -22.85 -7.15 -21.82
N ALA A 7 -21.86 -6.26 -21.73
CA ALA A 7 -22.09 -4.86 -21.35
C ALA A 7 -22.36 -3.90 -22.53
N LEU A 8 -22.33 -4.40 -23.79
CA LEU A 8 -22.44 -3.57 -25.00
C LEU A 8 -23.78 -3.71 -25.76
N ILE A 9 -24.81 -4.32 -25.15
CA ILE A 9 -26.14 -4.53 -25.78
C ILE A 9 -27.28 -3.82 -25.01
N ARG A 10 -27.01 -2.80 -24.18
CA ARG A 10 -28.09 -2.00 -23.54
C ARG A 10 -27.95 -0.48 -23.57
N GLN A 11 -27.10 0.09 -24.44
CA GLN A 11 -27.10 1.53 -24.73
C GLN A 11 -27.01 1.85 -26.23
N GLN A 12 -27.89 1.25 -27.03
CA GLN A 12 -28.24 1.76 -28.37
C GLN A 12 -29.72 1.49 -28.69
N ARG A 13 -30.62 2.21 -28.02
CA ARG A 13 -31.92 2.64 -28.56
C ARG A 13 -32.35 3.91 -27.82
N VAL A 14 -31.85 5.05 -28.27
CA VAL A 14 -32.55 6.34 -28.49
C VAL A 14 -31.43 7.32 -28.85
N CYS A 15 -31.22 7.51 -30.16
CA CYS A 15 -30.64 8.70 -30.81
C CYS A 15 -30.41 8.34 -32.29
N ARG A 16 -31.50 8.31 -33.06
CA ARG A 16 -31.49 8.44 -34.51
C ARG A 16 -32.51 9.52 -34.87
N ARG A 17 -32.11 10.37 -35.83
CA ARG A 17 -32.70 11.63 -36.33
C ARG A 17 -32.14 12.85 -35.57
N ALA A 18 -31.44 13.81 -36.17
CA ALA A 18 -31.09 14.04 -37.57
C ALA A 18 -29.92 15.04 -37.61
N VAL A 19 -28.90 14.81 -38.44
CA VAL A 19 -28.07 15.88 -39.02
C VAL A 19 -27.77 15.47 -40.46
N ILE A 20 -28.43 16.14 -41.39
CA ILE A 20 -28.03 16.23 -42.80
C ILE A 20 -28.01 17.71 -43.13
N GLN A 21 -26.88 18.14 -43.71
CA GLN A 21 -26.64 19.36 -44.48
C GLN A 21 -26.52 20.71 -43.75
N CYS A 22 -25.28 21.19 -43.67
CA CYS A 22 -24.98 22.61 -43.85
C CYS A 22 -24.53 22.82 -45.30
N ALA A 23 -25.20 23.71 -46.03
CA ALA A 23 -24.62 24.46 -47.15
C ALA A 23 -25.44 25.74 -47.42
N THR A 24 -24.70 26.81 -47.71
CA THR A 24 -25.07 28.07 -48.40
C THR A 24 -25.94 29.13 -47.69
N GLY A 25 -25.36 30.33 -47.56
CA GLY A 25 -25.85 31.47 -48.35
C GLY A 25 -26.48 32.66 -47.63
N SER A 26 -25.81 33.81 -47.76
CA SER A 26 -26.33 35.19 -47.89
C SER A 26 -26.84 36.02 -46.68
N SER A 27 -26.26 37.22 -46.67
CA SER A 27 -26.63 38.54 -46.13
C SER A 27 -28.10 38.86 -45.82
N PHE A 28 -28.34 39.62 -44.72
CA PHE A 28 -29.11 40.89 -44.72
C PHE A 28 -28.95 41.65 -43.38
N THR A 29 -28.62 42.93 -43.48
CA THR A 29 -28.78 43.98 -42.44
C THR A 29 -30.25 44.37 -42.30
N VAL A 30 -30.79 44.51 -41.07
CA VAL A 30 -31.80 45.54 -40.71
C VAL A 30 -31.80 45.78 -39.19
N VAL A 31 -31.77 47.08 -38.86
CA VAL A 31 -31.93 47.81 -37.61
C VAL A 31 -33.24 47.48 -36.87
N LEU A 32 -33.29 47.60 -35.53
CA LEU A 32 -34.39 48.30 -34.79
C LEU A 32 -34.19 48.28 -33.26
N GLN A 33 -33.91 49.49 -32.76
CA GLN A 33 -34.51 50.17 -31.60
C GLN A 33 -34.50 49.50 -30.20
N HIS A 34 -33.79 50.19 -29.30
CA HIS A 34 -33.91 50.10 -27.84
C HIS A 34 -35.31 50.47 -27.33
N PRO A 35 -35.74 49.83 -26.23
CA PRO A 35 -36.23 50.57 -25.07
C PRO A 35 -35.49 50.13 -23.76
N PRO A 36 -35.71 50.81 -22.62
CA PRO A 36 -34.65 51.25 -21.70
C PRO A 36 -34.16 50.19 -20.70
N ILE A 37 -32.91 50.35 -20.30
CA ILE A 37 -32.15 49.50 -19.38
C ILE A 37 -32.37 49.99 -17.93
N PRO A 38 -32.64 49.09 -16.97
CA PRO A 38 -32.19 49.26 -15.59
C PRO A 38 -30.92 48.43 -15.35
N PHE A 39 -29.93 49.10 -14.76
CA PHE A 39 -28.60 48.63 -14.44
C PHE A 39 -28.60 47.41 -13.50
N THR A 40 -27.95 46.32 -13.91
CA THR A 40 -27.28 45.34 -13.03
C THR A 40 -26.13 44.70 -13.83
N ARG A 41 -24.90 45.18 -13.61
CA ARG A 41 -23.66 44.61 -14.18
C ARG A 41 -22.61 44.50 -13.07
N LEU A 42 -22.49 43.34 -12.42
CA LEU A 42 -21.29 42.96 -11.65
C LEU A 42 -20.93 41.46 -11.72
N LEU A 43 -21.61 40.64 -12.52
CA LEU A 43 -21.24 39.24 -12.78
C LEU A 43 -21.20 38.97 -14.29
N SER A 44 -20.13 38.32 -14.77
CA SER A 44 -19.89 38.07 -16.19
C SER A 44 -20.93 37.13 -16.81
N GLN A 45 -21.17 37.26 -18.12
CA GLN A 45 -22.18 36.56 -18.93
C GLN A 45 -22.14 35.01 -18.86
N SER A 46 -21.09 34.43 -18.28
CA SER A 46 -20.90 33.00 -18.02
C SER A 46 -22.00 32.37 -17.16
N VAL A 47 -22.67 33.18 -16.31
CA VAL A 47 -23.74 32.72 -15.41
C VAL A 47 -25.07 32.46 -16.15
N ARG A 48 -25.25 32.97 -17.38
CA ARG A 48 -26.53 32.83 -18.12
C ARG A 48 -26.71 31.50 -18.86
N LEU A 49 -25.67 30.68 -19.04
CA LEU A 49 -25.76 29.46 -19.86
C LEU A 49 -25.99 28.16 -19.07
N CYS A 50 -26.18 28.21 -17.74
CA CYS A 50 -26.40 27.02 -16.93
C CYS A 50 -27.55 27.16 -15.90
N GLN A 51 -28.62 27.89 -16.23
CA GLN A 51 -29.84 27.91 -15.42
C GLN A 51 -30.81 26.80 -15.83
N THR A 52 -30.65 25.62 -15.22
CA THR A 52 -31.79 24.76 -14.83
C THR A 52 -31.45 24.11 -13.50
N VAL A 53 -31.95 24.68 -12.42
CA VAL A 53 -31.97 24.03 -11.10
C VAL A 53 -33.15 23.05 -11.10
N PRO A 54 -33.00 21.77 -10.70
CA PRO A 54 -34.13 20.94 -10.36
C PRO A 54 -34.71 21.42 -9.03
N SER A 55 -35.96 21.88 -9.06
CA SER A 55 -36.75 22.23 -7.88
C SER A 55 -36.88 21.01 -6.96
N ALA A 56 -36.35 21.12 -5.74
CA ALA A 56 -36.65 20.19 -4.66
C ALA A 56 -38.07 20.51 -4.15
N LYS A 57 -39.04 19.66 -4.53
CA LYS A 57 -40.37 19.69 -3.93
C LYS A 57 -40.27 19.22 -2.48
N GLN A 58 -40.77 20.08 -1.60
CA GLN A 58 -41.26 19.77 -0.27
C GLN A 58 -42.14 18.51 -0.33
N GLN A 59 -41.87 17.55 0.55
CA GLN A 59 -42.86 16.53 0.94
C GLN A 59 -43.05 16.59 2.45
N GLU A 60 -44.27 16.95 2.80
CA GLU A 60 -44.81 17.05 4.14
C GLU A 60 -44.86 15.69 4.84
N SER A 61 -44.84 15.78 6.17
CA SER A 61 -45.01 14.71 7.15
C SER A 61 -46.38 14.03 7.10
N VAL A 62 -46.39 12.69 7.15
CA VAL A 62 -47.46 11.90 7.78
C VAL A 62 -46.85 10.71 8.54
N THR A 63 -47.13 10.67 9.86
CA THR A 63 -46.93 9.61 10.87
C THR A 63 -47.51 8.25 10.44
N SER A 64 -47.10 7.03 10.82
CA SER A 64 -46.31 6.42 11.92
C SER A 64 -46.13 4.89 11.61
N PRO A 65 -45.80 3.99 12.56
CA PRO A 65 -44.47 3.54 12.96
C PRO A 65 -44.19 2.07 12.58
N ASN A 66 -42.94 1.69 12.35
CA ASN A 66 -42.36 0.42 12.86
C ASN A 66 -40.92 0.18 12.38
N GLN A 67 -40.15 -0.34 13.35
CA GLN A 67 -39.01 -1.25 13.21
C GLN A 67 -37.64 -0.70 12.77
N GLU A 68 -36.83 -0.57 13.83
CA GLU A 68 -35.51 -1.20 14.00
C GLU A 68 -34.33 -0.64 13.19
N SER A 69 -33.53 0.09 13.97
CA SER A 69 -32.14 0.45 13.79
C SER A 69 -31.25 -0.70 13.27
N SER A 70 -30.70 -0.52 12.07
CA SER A 70 -29.39 -1.05 11.74
C SER A 70 -28.40 0.11 11.57
N SER A 71 -27.46 0.19 12.50
CA SER A 71 -26.32 1.10 12.46
C SER A 71 -25.47 0.86 11.21
N ALA A 72 -25.58 1.73 10.21
CA ALA A 72 -24.61 1.84 9.12
C ALA A 72 -23.79 3.13 9.30
N LYS A 73 -22.68 3.03 10.05
CA LYS A 73 -21.60 4.02 9.97
C LYS A 73 -21.02 3.99 8.54
N LYS A 74 -21.52 4.85 7.64
CA LYS A 74 -20.89 5.11 6.35
C LYS A 74 -19.92 6.30 6.48
N GLN A 75 -18.73 6.09 5.93
CA GLN A 75 -17.52 6.88 6.11
C GLN A 75 -17.60 8.28 5.46
N PRO A 76 -17.20 9.35 6.18
CA PRO A 76 -16.78 10.62 5.59
C PRO A 76 -15.26 10.81 5.76
N LYS A 77 -14.42 9.88 5.27
CA LYS A 77 -12.96 9.89 5.58
C LYS A 77 -12.06 10.48 4.50
N GLU A 78 -12.45 10.52 3.22
CA GLU A 78 -11.54 10.94 2.14
C GLU A 78 -11.45 12.46 1.95
N CYS A 79 -12.58 13.17 1.82
CA CYS A 79 -12.58 14.64 1.67
C CYS A 79 -11.98 15.35 2.89
N GLY A 80 -12.30 14.89 4.10
CA GLY A 80 -11.70 15.41 5.34
C GLY A 80 -10.19 15.25 5.38
N ARG A 81 -9.66 14.10 4.94
CA ARG A 81 -8.21 13.87 4.84
C ARG A 81 -7.55 14.80 3.82
N LEU A 82 -8.15 14.98 2.64
CA LEU A 82 -7.64 15.90 1.61
C LEU A 82 -7.57 17.34 2.11
N ILE A 83 -8.58 17.78 2.88
CA ILE A 83 -8.59 19.12 3.48
C ILE A 83 -7.48 19.27 4.52
N GLU A 84 -7.28 18.28 5.39
CA GLU A 84 -6.16 18.31 6.36
C GLU A 84 -4.79 18.32 5.67
N GLU A 85 -4.63 17.54 4.59
CA GLU A 85 -3.40 17.58 3.80
C GLU A 85 -3.19 18.97 3.17
N LEU A 86 -4.24 19.59 2.63
CA LEU A 86 -4.18 20.97 2.12
C LEU A 86 -3.83 21.99 3.19
N ARG A 87 -4.37 21.86 4.41
CA ARG A 87 -4.00 22.71 5.56
C ARG A 87 -2.53 22.54 5.91
N SER A 88 -2.05 21.30 5.96
CA SER A 88 -0.65 21.01 6.22
C SER A 88 0.28 21.59 5.13
N ASP A 89 -0.11 21.46 3.86
CA ASP A 89 0.65 22.00 2.73
C ASP A 89 0.70 23.54 2.77
N ALA A 90 -0.42 24.19 3.10
CA ALA A 90 -0.50 25.64 3.24
C ALA A 90 0.37 26.17 4.38
N ILE A 91 0.50 25.44 5.49
CA ILE A 91 1.34 25.83 6.63
C ILE A 91 2.83 25.58 6.33
N VAL A 92 3.17 24.39 5.83
CA VAL A 92 4.56 23.95 5.66
C VAL A 92 5.21 24.58 4.43
N TYR A 93 4.50 24.62 3.31
CA TYR A 93 5.05 25.06 2.02
C TYR A 93 4.58 26.45 1.61
N ARG A 94 3.64 27.06 2.34
CA ARG A 94 2.93 28.29 1.92
C ARG A 94 2.40 28.19 0.49
N ARG A 95 1.97 26.98 0.08
CA ARG A 95 1.53 26.67 -1.30
C ARG A 95 0.51 25.53 -1.28
N VAL A 96 -0.46 25.59 -2.19
CA VAL A 96 -1.48 24.55 -2.40
C VAL A 96 -1.40 24.01 -3.83
N GLN A 97 -1.76 22.74 -4.03
CA GLN A 97 -1.84 22.09 -5.34
C GLN A 97 -3.25 22.21 -5.92
N LEU A 98 -3.34 22.71 -7.17
CA LEU A 98 -4.61 22.87 -7.89
C LEU A 98 -5.32 21.52 -8.11
N GLU A 99 -4.56 20.44 -8.33
CA GLU A 99 -5.10 19.11 -8.58
C GLU A 99 -5.93 18.60 -7.39
N LYS A 100 -5.48 18.88 -6.16
CA LYS A 100 -6.21 18.52 -4.93
C LYS A 100 -7.50 19.33 -4.78
N LEU A 101 -7.48 20.63 -5.12
CA LEU A 101 -8.69 21.46 -5.13
C LEU A 101 -9.70 20.97 -6.17
N ASN A 102 -9.24 20.59 -7.36
CA ASN A 102 -10.09 20.03 -8.41
C ASN A 102 -10.70 18.68 -8.02
N GLN A 103 -9.99 17.85 -7.23
CA GLN A 103 -10.54 16.62 -6.68
C GLN A 103 -11.68 16.89 -5.68
N LEU A 104 -11.57 17.93 -4.86
CA LEU A 104 -12.66 18.36 -3.98
C LEU A 104 -13.85 18.90 -4.79
N LEU A 105 -13.59 19.71 -5.82
CA LEU A 105 -14.63 20.22 -6.72
C LEU A 105 -15.33 19.13 -7.54
N ALA A 106 -14.72 17.95 -7.72
CA ALA A 106 -15.39 16.80 -8.32
C ALA A 106 -16.48 16.20 -7.41
N LYS A 107 -16.44 16.49 -6.10
CA LYS A 107 -17.41 16.02 -5.09
C LYS A 107 -17.85 17.17 -4.15
N PRO A 108 -18.50 18.22 -4.67
CA PRO A 108 -18.74 19.45 -3.92
C PRO A 108 -19.70 19.27 -2.73
N PHE A 109 -20.64 18.32 -2.82
CA PHE A 109 -21.62 18.04 -1.77
C PHE A 109 -21.07 17.24 -0.58
N GLU A 110 -19.86 16.68 -0.70
CA GLU A 110 -19.17 15.95 0.39
C GLU A 110 -18.25 16.88 1.21
N ILE A 111 -18.11 18.15 0.82
CA ILE A 111 -17.25 19.13 1.48
C ILE A 111 -17.93 19.64 2.77
N PRO A 112 -17.27 19.57 3.93
CA PRO A 112 -17.76 20.16 5.17
C PRO A 112 -17.96 21.68 5.05
N GLN A 113 -19.06 22.21 5.59
CA GLN A 113 -19.40 23.65 5.50
C GLN A 113 -18.34 24.56 6.14
N ASP A 114 -17.72 24.11 7.23
CA ASP A 114 -16.61 24.76 7.93
C ASP A 114 -15.30 24.77 7.13
N ALA A 115 -15.16 23.94 6.09
CA ALA A 115 -13.97 23.91 5.24
C ALA A 115 -13.98 24.99 4.14
N TYR A 116 -15.14 25.51 3.75
CA TYR A 116 -15.25 26.46 2.63
C TYR A 116 -14.46 27.76 2.87
N GLU A 117 -14.40 28.25 4.10
CA GLU A 117 -13.61 29.45 4.44
C GLU A 117 -12.13 29.26 4.07
N PHE A 118 -11.54 28.14 4.45
CA PHE A 118 -10.16 27.80 4.14
C PHE A 118 -9.95 27.53 2.64
N LEU A 119 -10.88 26.83 1.99
CA LEU A 119 -10.79 26.54 0.56
C LEU A 119 -10.86 27.81 -0.29
N LEU A 120 -11.68 28.79 0.10
CA LEU A 120 -11.72 30.10 -0.53
C LEU A 120 -10.40 30.85 -0.35
N GLN A 121 -9.81 30.83 0.86
CA GLN A 121 -8.48 31.41 1.11
C GLN A 121 -7.37 30.76 0.27
N CYS A 122 -7.46 29.46 -0.01
CA CYS A 122 -6.50 28.76 -0.87
C CYS A 122 -6.44 29.34 -2.30
N CYS A 123 -7.52 29.96 -2.78
CA CYS A 123 -7.59 30.55 -4.11
C CYS A 123 -6.89 31.92 -4.24
N GLY A 124 -6.23 32.41 -3.19
CA GLY A 124 -5.42 33.62 -3.25
C GLY A 124 -3.94 33.33 -3.59
N SER A 125 -3.06 33.90 -2.77
CA SER A 125 -1.60 33.84 -2.86
C SER A 125 -1.03 32.42 -2.74
N LEU A 126 -1.76 31.46 -2.17
CA LEU A 126 -1.34 30.06 -1.99
C LEU A 126 -1.26 29.26 -3.30
N LEU A 127 -1.97 29.67 -4.36
CA LEU A 127 -1.89 29.05 -5.70
C LEU A 127 -0.81 29.71 -6.57
N CYS A 128 0.41 29.87 -6.02
CA CYS A 128 1.50 30.62 -6.68
C CYS A 128 1.79 30.17 -8.11
N ALA A 129 1.61 28.90 -8.46
CA ALA A 129 1.93 28.40 -9.81
C ALA A 129 0.84 28.67 -10.86
N GLU A 130 -0.34 29.10 -10.45
CA GLU A 130 -1.49 29.31 -11.34
C GLU A 130 -1.68 30.81 -11.68
N THR A 131 -2.39 31.09 -12.78
CA THR A 131 -2.73 32.44 -13.24
C THR A 131 -3.81 33.10 -12.39
N LEU A 132 -3.87 34.43 -12.35
CA LEU A 132 -4.90 35.15 -11.61
C LEU A 132 -6.31 34.74 -12.06
N GLU A 133 -6.50 34.52 -13.36
CA GLU A 133 -7.78 34.06 -13.92
C GLU A 133 -8.18 32.66 -13.45
N THR A 134 -7.24 31.71 -13.40
CA THR A 134 -7.54 30.32 -13.00
C THR A 134 -7.86 30.24 -11.51
N ARG A 135 -7.12 30.97 -10.68
CA ARG A 135 -7.42 31.15 -9.26
C ARG A 135 -8.84 31.66 -9.04
N MET A 136 -9.23 32.69 -9.80
CA MET A 136 -10.58 33.26 -9.72
C MET A 136 -11.66 32.31 -10.22
N LYS A 137 -11.43 31.53 -11.28
CA LYS A 137 -12.38 30.51 -11.74
C LYS A 137 -12.65 29.45 -10.68
N VAL A 138 -11.61 28.97 -9.99
CA VAL A 138 -11.73 27.99 -8.90
C VAL A 138 -12.46 28.60 -7.70
N PHE A 139 -12.14 29.85 -7.37
CA PHE A 139 -12.83 30.60 -6.32
C PHE A 139 -14.33 30.72 -6.61
N GLU A 140 -14.72 31.12 -7.82
CA GLU A 140 -16.12 31.25 -8.23
C GLU A 140 -16.88 29.92 -8.14
N GLN A 141 -16.22 28.79 -8.43
CA GLN A 141 -16.81 27.47 -8.28
C GLN A 141 -17.08 27.12 -6.81
N PHE A 142 -16.11 27.32 -5.91
CA PHE A 142 -16.33 27.11 -4.48
C PHE A 142 -17.38 28.06 -3.90
N TRP A 143 -17.38 29.33 -4.34
CA TRP A 143 -18.36 30.34 -3.94
C TRP A 143 -19.78 29.92 -4.33
N PHE A 144 -19.97 29.34 -5.52
CA PHE A 144 -21.25 28.82 -5.98
C PHE A 144 -21.75 27.62 -5.15
N TYR A 145 -20.87 26.65 -4.86
CA TYR A 145 -21.26 25.43 -4.13
C TYR A 145 -21.50 25.65 -2.63
N MET A 146 -20.92 26.70 -2.04
CA MET A 146 -21.11 27.04 -0.63
C MET A 146 -22.55 27.45 -0.29
N GLY A 147 -23.24 28.18 -1.19
CA GLY A 147 -24.58 28.71 -0.96
C GLY A 147 -24.59 30.16 -0.46
N GLU A 148 -25.45 30.48 0.52
CA GLU A 148 -25.61 31.86 1.02
C GLU A 148 -24.37 32.33 1.83
N PRO A 149 -23.72 33.44 1.43
CA PRO A 149 -22.50 33.90 2.08
C PRO A 149 -22.77 34.66 3.39
N GLU A 150 -22.12 34.24 4.48
CA GLU A 150 -22.04 34.96 5.75
C GLU A 150 -21.02 36.11 5.70
N GLN A 151 -21.07 37.02 6.69
CA GLN A 151 -20.17 38.17 6.83
C GLN A 151 -18.67 37.79 6.78
N LYS A 152 -18.28 36.64 7.35
CA LYS A 152 -16.91 36.13 7.31
C LYS A 152 -16.44 35.77 5.89
N HIS A 153 -17.34 35.25 5.04
CA HIS A 153 -17.03 34.86 3.67
C HIS A 153 -16.77 36.09 2.78
N TRP A 154 -17.47 37.20 3.03
CA TRP A 154 -17.23 38.47 2.35
C TRP A 154 -15.86 39.08 2.68
N LYS A 155 -15.37 38.91 3.91
CA LYS A 155 -14.00 39.32 4.28
C LYS A 155 -12.96 38.51 3.51
N VAL A 156 -13.15 37.19 3.41
CA VAL A 156 -12.29 36.31 2.60
C VAL A 156 -12.35 36.68 1.11
N LEU A 157 -13.53 37.00 0.58
CA LEU A 157 -13.69 37.47 -0.80
C LEU A 157 -12.81 38.69 -1.08
N LEU A 158 -12.88 39.72 -0.21
CA LEU A 158 -12.07 40.93 -0.36
C LEU A 158 -10.58 40.64 -0.25
N GLN A 159 -10.17 39.73 0.64
CA GLN A 159 -8.79 39.30 0.72
C GLN A 159 -8.33 38.63 -0.58
N VAL A 160 -9.10 37.68 -1.11
CA VAL A 160 -8.76 36.97 -2.36
C VAL A 160 -8.80 37.92 -3.56
N TYR A 161 -9.74 38.86 -3.60
CA TYR A 161 -9.81 39.88 -4.65
C TYR A 161 -8.57 40.77 -4.64
N ARG A 162 -8.09 41.15 -3.46
CA ARG A 162 -6.83 41.88 -3.29
C ARG A 162 -5.65 41.04 -3.79
N GLU A 163 -5.53 39.79 -3.34
CA GLU A 163 -4.42 38.90 -3.70
C GLU A 163 -4.41 38.51 -5.20
N ASN A 164 -5.56 38.63 -5.89
CA ASN A 164 -5.71 38.35 -7.32
C ASN A 164 -5.90 39.61 -8.18
N GLU A 165 -5.63 40.81 -7.64
CA GLU A 165 -5.66 42.11 -8.35
C GLU A 165 -7.00 42.40 -9.06
N ARG A 166 -8.12 41.96 -8.48
CA ARG A 166 -9.46 42.12 -9.06
C ARG A 166 -10.05 43.49 -8.70
N SER A 167 -10.48 44.26 -9.70
CA SER A 167 -11.18 45.53 -9.44
C SER A 167 -12.64 45.36 -9.04
N ILE A 168 -13.07 46.27 -8.17
CA ILE A 168 -14.48 46.53 -7.85
C ILE A 168 -14.82 47.85 -8.53
N THR A 169 -15.74 47.82 -9.50
CA THR A 169 -16.07 48.98 -10.34
C THR A 169 -17.19 49.87 -9.78
N ASP A 170 -17.95 49.38 -8.79
CA ASP A 170 -19.05 50.12 -8.16
C ASP A 170 -19.11 49.73 -6.68
N VAL A 171 -18.44 50.54 -5.84
CA VAL A 171 -18.39 50.33 -4.39
C VAL A 171 -19.78 50.41 -3.75
N PRO A 172 -20.62 51.43 -4.05
CA PRO A 172 -21.99 51.49 -3.53
C PRO A 172 -22.83 50.24 -3.84
N ALA A 173 -22.81 49.76 -5.10
CA ALA A 173 -23.56 48.57 -5.48
C ALA A 173 -23.01 47.30 -4.81
N PHE A 174 -21.70 47.20 -4.64
CA PHE A 174 -21.06 46.09 -3.92
C PHE A 174 -21.49 46.07 -2.45
N LEU A 175 -21.48 47.22 -1.76
CA LEU A 175 -21.94 47.31 -0.37
C LEU A 175 -23.44 46.97 -0.23
N ALA A 176 -24.27 47.40 -1.18
CA ALA A 176 -25.69 47.04 -1.21
C ALA A 176 -25.91 45.53 -1.37
N SER A 177 -25.03 44.82 -2.09
CA SER A 177 -25.14 43.37 -2.31
C SER A 177 -24.84 42.51 -1.07
N ILE A 178 -24.19 43.08 -0.05
CA ILE A 178 -23.78 42.37 1.16
C ILE A 178 -24.79 42.60 2.31
N GLY A 179 -25.61 43.67 2.28
CA GLY A 179 -26.72 43.94 3.20
C GLY A 179 -26.47 45.01 4.28
N GLU A 180 -27.51 45.33 5.07
CA GLU A 180 -27.52 46.46 6.03
C GLU A 180 -26.61 46.28 7.27
N GLY A 181 -26.23 45.05 7.62
CA GLY A 181 -25.40 44.75 8.81
C GLY A 181 -23.94 45.21 8.74
N ILE A 182 -23.50 45.72 7.59
CA ILE A 182 -22.11 46.11 7.29
C ILE A 182 -21.75 47.49 7.78
N GLU A 183 -22.74 48.35 8.02
CA GLU A 183 -22.49 49.78 8.17
C GLU A 183 -21.51 50.11 9.31
N LYS A 184 -21.32 49.18 10.25
CA LYS A 184 -20.43 49.27 11.41
C LYS A 184 -19.20 48.35 11.35
N ASP A 185 -18.96 47.59 10.28
CA ASP A 185 -17.83 46.65 10.18
C ASP A 185 -16.58 47.31 9.57
N ALA A 186 -15.72 47.87 10.45
CA ALA A 186 -14.48 48.52 10.05
C ALA A 186 -13.49 47.59 9.30
N GLU A 187 -13.54 46.27 9.53
CA GLU A 187 -12.64 45.33 8.86
C GLU A 187 -13.02 45.12 7.39
N LEU A 188 -14.31 45.16 7.07
CA LEU A 188 -14.79 45.05 5.70
C LEU A 188 -14.39 46.29 4.88
N TYR A 189 -14.55 47.49 5.46
CA TYR A 189 -14.08 48.74 4.85
C TYR A 189 -12.57 48.76 4.63
N ARG A 190 -11.78 48.26 5.59
CA ARG A 190 -10.34 48.06 5.42
C ARG A 190 -10.02 47.08 4.29
N GLY A 191 -10.72 45.96 4.22
CA GLY A 191 -10.57 44.98 3.14
C GLY A 191 -10.87 45.58 1.77
N LEU A 192 -11.94 46.36 1.68
CA LEU A 192 -12.36 47.05 0.46
C LEU A 192 -11.31 48.08 0.01
N MET A 193 -10.83 48.93 0.92
CA MET A 193 -9.71 49.83 0.61
C MET A 193 -8.47 49.06 0.15
N GLY A 194 -8.22 47.88 0.71
CA GLY A 194 -7.10 47.04 0.31
C GLY A 194 -7.19 46.55 -1.14
N VAL A 195 -8.39 46.19 -1.59
CA VAL A 195 -8.63 45.79 -3.00
C VAL A 195 -8.41 46.98 -3.93
N LEU A 196 -8.96 48.14 -3.59
CA LEU A 196 -8.82 49.36 -4.39
C LEU A 196 -7.38 49.87 -4.43
N ALA A 197 -6.65 49.75 -3.32
CA ALA A 197 -5.24 50.11 -3.21
C ALA A 197 -4.34 49.26 -4.12
N GLU A 198 -4.62 47.96 -4.26
CA GLU A 198 -3.80 47.11 -5.14
C GLU A 198 -3.91 47.51 -6.61
N LYS A 199 -5.08 48.03 -7.01
CA LYS A 199 -5.38 48.54 -8.35
C LYS A 199 -4.87 49.96 -8.61
N GLY A 200 -4.72 50.77 -7.55
CA GLY A 200 -4.43 52.20 -7.66
C GLY A 200 -5.66 53.06 -8.03
N ASP A 201 -6.89 52.60 -7.75
CA ASP A 201 -8.12 53.33 -8.06
C ASP A 201 -8.37 54.48 -7.06
N ILE A 202 -7.63 55.58 -7.18
CA ILE A 202 -7.64 56.70 -6.22
C ILE A 202 -9.06 57.28 -5.99
N ALA A 203 -9.88 57.36 -7.03
CA ALA A 203 -11.22 57.96 -6.94
C ALA A 203 -12.15 57.19 -5.97
N GLU A 204 -12.21 55.87 -6.14
CA GLU A 204 -12.99 54.98 -5.28
C GLU A 204 -12.37 54.88 -3.88
N MET A 205 -11.03 54.91 -3.77
CA MET A 205 -10.36 54.95 -2.46
C MET A 205 -10.73 56.19 -1.65
N LYS A 206 -10.82 57.37 -2.28
CA LYS A 206 -11.27 58.60 -1.62
C LYS A 206 -12.72 58.48 -1.16
N LEU A 207 -13.60 57.94 -2.00
CA LEU A 207 -15.00 57.69 -1.65
C LEU A 207 -15.12 56.79 -0.42
N VAL A 208 -14.40 55.65 -0.39
CA VAL A 208 -14.39 54.75 0.77
C VAL A 208 -13.82 55.44 2.01
N GLY A 209 -12.76 56.25 1.86
CA GLY A 209 -12.18 57.04 2.94
C GLY A 209 -13.16 58.08 3.52
N GLU A 210 -13.96 58.73 2.67
CA GLU A 210 -15.02 59.65 3.09
C GLU A 210 -16.14 58.92 3.84
N MET A 211 -16.61 57.78 3.32
CA MET A 211 -17.60 56.93 4.00
C MET A 211 -17.13 56.46 5.37
N MET A 212 -15.83 56.14 5.52
CA MET A 212 -15.25 55.80 6.82
C MET A 212 -15.25 56.98 7.80
N LYS A 213 -14.97 58.19 7.31
CA LYS A 213 -15.02 59.43 8.12
C LYS A 213 -16.45 59.76 8.56
N GLU A 214 -17.41 59.72 7.64
CA GLU A 214 -18.83 59.97 7.94
C GLU A 214 -19.38 59.03 9.02
N ARG A 215 -18.86 57.81 9.07
CA ARG A 215 -19.27 56.77 10.01
C ARG A 215 -18.43 56.72 11.29
N ASN A 216 -17.56 57.71 11.51
CA ASN A 216 -16.65 57.81 12.67
C ASN A 216 -15.75 56.57 12.87
N MET A 217 -15.31 55.93 11.78
CA MET A 217 -14.36 54.82 11.87
C MET A 217 -12.93 55.35 12.09
N PRO A 218 -12.16 54.79 13.02
CA PRO A 218 -10.81 55.28 13.32
C PRO A 218 -9.85 55.02 12.16
N LEU A 219 -9.07 56.04 11.80
CA LEU A 219 -7.99 55.92 10.83
C LEU A 219 -6.80 55.19 11.48
N THR A 220 -6.71 53.88 11.25
CA THR A 220 -5.62 53.05 11.79
C THR A 220 -4.37 53.13 10.89
N VAL A 221 -3.21 52.75 11.44
CA VAL A 221 -1.94 52.66 10.69
C VAL A 221 -2.10 51.79 9.43
N ASP A 222 -2.84 50.69 9.52
CA ASP A 222 -3.10 49.78 8.39
C ASP A 222 -3.80 50.49 7.23
N VAL A 223 -4.81 51.32 7.53
CA VAL A 223 -5.56 52.09 6.52
C VAL A 223 -4.66 53.11 5.85
N ILE A 224 -3.79 53.78 6.61
CA ILE A 224 -2.81 54.72 6.07
C ILE A 224 -1.81 54.00 5.16
N ASN A 225 -1.33 52.83 5.55
CA ASN A 225 -0.43 52.01 4.73
C ASN A 225 -1.11 51.55 3.41
N LEU A 226 -2.40 51.20 3.46
CA LEU A 226 -3.18 50.89 2.24
C LEU A 226 -3.34 52.12 1.34
N MET A 227 -3.54 53.32 1.91
CA MET A 227 -3.57 54.55 1.14
C MET A 227 -2.22 54.82 0.46
N ILE A 228 -1.10 54.68 1.19
CA ILE A 228 0.26 54.80 0.62
C ILE A 228 0.45 53.83 -0.55
N ARG A 229 0.04 52.56 -0.39
CA ARG A 229 0.10 51.55 -1.45
C ARG A 229 -0.72 51.95 -2.68
N GLY A 230 -1.94 52.44 -2.49
CA GLY A 230 -2.80 52.85 -3.60
C GLY A 230 -2.31 54.09 -4.35
N TYR A 231 -1.88 55.13 -3.64
CA TYR A 231 -1.25 56.30 -4.27
C TYR A 231 0.08 55.93 -4.96
N GLY A 232 0.86 55.03 -4.36
CA GLY A 232 2.09 54.48 -4.95
C GLY A 232 1.85 53.74 -6.27
N ARG A 233 0.89 52.80 -6.29
CA ARG A 233 0.51 52.05 -7.51
C ARG A 233 0.01 52.95 -8.65
N ALA A 234 -0.63 54.06 -8.29
CA ALA A 234 -1.09 55.07 -9.24
C ALA A 234 0.03 56.03 -9.72
N GLY A 235 1.24 55.96 -9.14
CA GLY A 235 2.36 56.85 -9.43
C GLY A 235 2.22 58.26 -8.84
N ASP A 236 1.29 58.49 -7.92
CA ASP A 236 1.03 59.79 -7.30
C ASP A 236 1.83 59.96 -6.00
N LEU A 237 3.11 60.29 -6.14
CA LEU A 237 4.01 60.50 -4.99
C LEU A 237 3.66 61.72 -4.15
N ASP A 238 3.02 62.73 -4.72
CA ASP A 238 2.52 63.90 -4.00
C ASP A 238 1.38 63.48 -3.07
N GLY A 239 0.48 62.63 -3.55
CA GLY A 239 -0.55 61.97 -2.75
C GLY A 239 0.02 61.14 -1.60
N VAL A 240 1.10 60.38 -1.84
CA VAL A 240 1.82 59.64 -0.76
C VAL A 240 2.34 60.61 0.31
N GLN A 241 2.91 61.75 -0.09
CA GLN A 241 3.42 62.76 0.85
C GLN A 241 2.28 63.38 1.68
N MET A 242 1.14 63.70 1.07
CA MET A 242 -0.05 64.20 1.79
C MET A 242 -0.58 63.19 2.81
N VAL A 243 -0.56 61.89 2.48
CA VAL A 243 -0.97 60.82 3.39
C VAL A 243 -0.01 60.72 4.59
N LEU A 244 1.30 60.89 4.38
CA LEU A 244 2.29 60.94 5.47
C LEU A 244 2.11 62.17 6.37
N GLU A 245 1.78 63.33 5.81
CA GLU A 245 1.45 64.52 6.59
C GLU A 245 0.19 64.31 7.43
N THR A 246 -0.83 63.67 6.85
CA THR A 246 -2.06 63.29 7.57
C THR A 246 -1.78 62.31 8.71
N MET A 247 -0.85 61.36 8.50
CA MET A 247 -0.38 60.44 9.53
C MET A 247 0.27 61.18 10.71
N SER A 248 1.13 62.16 10.41
CA SER A 248 1.78 63.00 11.43
C SER A 248 0.80 63.90 12.18
N ALA A 249 -0.17 64.50 11.49
CA ALA A 249 -1.21 65.35 12.08
C ALA A 249 -2.17 64.55 12.97
N SER A 250 -2.31 63.25 12.72
CA SER A 250 -3.14 62.33 13.52
C SER A 250 -2.40 61.71 14.71
N ASN A 251 -1.17 62.15 15.01
CA ASN A 251 -0.27 61.58 16.04
C ASN A 251 -0.01 60.07 15.86
N VAL A 252 0.00 59.58 14.62
CA VAL A 252 0.31 58.19 14.28
C VAL A 252 1.76 58.12 13.77
N PHE A 253 2.58 57.22 14.31
CA PHE A 253 3.99 57.09 13.93
C PHE A 253 4.20 56.01 12.87
N ALA A 254 5.07 56.30 11.89
CA ALA A 254 5.49 55.35 10.87
C ALA A 254 6.14 54.12 11.51
N ASN A 255 5.74 52.94 11.05
CA ASN A 255 6.30 51.67 11.51
C ASN A 255 7.00 50.92 10.35
N GLY A 256 7.50 49.72 10.63
CA GLY A 256 8.14 48.87 9.63
C GLY A 256 7.29 48.60 8.38
N GLN A 257 5.97 48.48 8.53
CA GLN A 257 5.05 48.33 7.40
C GLN A 257 4.97 49.61 6.57
N THR A 258 4.89 50.78 7.20
CA THR A 258 4.89 52.07 6.50
C THR A 258 6.15 52.25 5.68
N TYR A 259 7.32 51.93 6.23
CA TYR A 259 8.58 51.99 5.48
C TYR A 259 8.61 50.98 4.33
N GLY A 260 8.06 49.78 4.52
CA GLY A 260 7.94 48.76 3.46
C GLY A 260 7.09 49.23 2.28
N GLU A 261 5.88 49.73 2.53
CA GLU A 261 5.00 50.24 1.45
C GLU A 261 5.62 51.46 0.73
N LEU A 262 6.31 52.35 1.46
CA LEU A 262 7.03 53.47 0.86
C LEU A 262 8.16 53.00 -0.07
N MET A 263 8.95 52.01 0.36
CA MET A 263 10.01 51.46 -0.49
C MET A 263 9.44 50.79 -1.73
N ILE A 264 8.30 50.09 -1.64
CA ILE A 264 7.63 49.48 -2.79
C ILE A 264 7.18 50.56 -3.76
N ALA A 265 6.46 51.58 -3.29
CA ALA A 265 6.00 52.70 -4.12
C ALA A 265 7.16 53.42 -4.83
N PHE A 266 8.26 53.71 -4.12
CA PHE A 266 9.44 54.32 -4.73
C PHE A 266 10.16 53.42 -5.72
N LEU A 267 10.16 52.09 -5.51
CA LEU A 267 10.79 51.15 -6.44
C LEU A 267 10.00 51.03 -7.74
N GLU A 268 8.66 51.00 -7.64
CA GLU A 268 7.75 50.97 -8.79
C GLU A 268 7.85 52.23 -9.64
N ASP A 269 8.02 53.39 -9.02
CA ASP A 269 8.28 54.67 -9.72
C ASP A 269 9.74 54.81 -10.22
N GLY A 270 10.59 53.81 -9.95
CA GLY A 270 11.97 53.75 -10.46
C GLY A 270 13.00 54.55 -9.65
N MET A 271 12.68 55.00 -8.43
CA MET A 271 13.59 55.72 -7.53
C MET A 271 14.53 54.78 -6.74
N THR A 272 15.30 53.98 -7.48
CA THR A 272 16.15 52.89 -6.95
C THR A 272 17.19 53.33 -5.92
N GLU A 273 17.82 54.50 -6.11
CA GLU A 273 18.84 55.03 -5.20
C GLU A 273 18.25 55.37 -3.83
N ARG A 274 17.04 55.94 -3.82
CA ARG A 274 16.30 56.28 -2.60
C ARG A 274 15.93 55.02 -1.85
N VAL A 275 15.45 54.00 -2.56
CA VAL A 275 15.15 52.67 -1.98
C VAL A 275 16.40 52.04 -1.38
N ASN A 276 17.53 52.03 -2.10
CA ASN A 276 18.80 51.51 -1.58
C ASN A 276 19.28 52.21 -0.30
N LYS A 277 19.11 53.55 -0.22
CA LYS A 277 19.41 54.30 0.99
C LYS A 277 18.49 53.90 2.14
N MET A 278 17.18 53.82 1.88
CA MET A 278 16.20 53.43 2.90
C MET A 278 16.42 51.99 3.39
N VAL A 279 16.77 51.04 2.51
CA VAL A 279 17.10 49.65 2.89
C VAL A 279 18.31 49.61 3.84
N ARG A 280 19.33 50.46 3.63
CA ARG A 280 20.48 50.56 4.55
C ARG A 280 20.12 51.18 5.90
N GLU A 281 19.29 52.21 5.92
CA GLU A 281 18.95 52.95 7.14
C GLU A 281 17.86 52.28 7.99
N LYS A 282 16.89 51.64 7.33
CA LYS A 282 15.64 51.15 7.94
C LYS A 282 15.32 49.69 7.59
N GLY A 283 16.18 48.98 6.86
CA GLY A 283 15.91 47.61 6.39
C GLY A 283 15.65 46.59 7.50
N SER A 284 16.26 46.76 8.68
CA SER A 284 16.01 45.88 9.84
C SER A 284 14.59 45.97 10.41
N GLN A 285 13.82 46.99 10.03
CA GLN A 285 12.43 47.17 10.45
C GLN A 285 11.43 46.57 9.45
N LEU A 286 11.89 46.06 8.29
CA LEU A 286 11.02 45.51 7.26
C LEU A 286 10.49 44.14 7.67
N ASN A 287 9.23 43.87 7.31
CA ASN A 287 8.66 42.54 7.45
C ASN A 287 9.17 41.62 6.33
N GLU A 288 9.11 40.31 6.59
CA GLU A 288 9.43 39.26 5.61
C GLU A 288 8.65 39.45 4.30
N LYS A 289 7.33 39.73 4.38
CA LYS A 289 6.45 39.95 3.21
C LYS A 289 6.93 41.10 2.34
N HIS A 290 7.20 42.26 2.94
CA HIS A 290 7.68 43.45 2.24
C HIS A 290 9.06 43.22 1.61
N THR A 291 9.94 42.50 2.29
CA THR A 291 11.28 42.17 1.78
C THR A 291 11.19 41.26 0.55
N LEU A 292 10.30 40.26 0.56
CA LEU A 292 10.08 39.36 -0.57
C LEU A 292 9.40 40.05 -1.76
N GLU A 293 8.46 40.97 -1.49
CA GLU A 293 7.81 41.77 -2.53
C GLU A 293 8.82 42.72 -3.20
N LEU A 294 9.63 43.44 -2.42
CA LEU A 294 10.74 44.25 -2.91
C LEU A 294 11.75 43.44 -3.70
N LEU A 295 12.06 42.21 -3.25
CA LEU A 295 12.94 41.29 -3.97
C LEU A 295 12.35 40.92 -5.34
N SER A 296 11.05 40.60 -5.39
CA SER A 296 10.38 40.27 -6.66
C SER A 296 10.36 41.45 -7.64
N LEU A 297 10.16 42.67 -7.15
CA LEU A 297 10.20 43.90 -7.96
C LEU A 297 11.61 44.23 -8.44
N ALA A 298 12.63 44.06 -7.58
CA ALA A 298 14.04 44.30 -7.92
C ALA A 298 14.57 43.28 -8.96
N LEU A 299 13.98 42.09 -9.00
CA LEU A 299 14.22 41.04 -10.00
C LEU A 299 13.29 41.16 -11.23
N GLY A 300 12.57 42.29 -11.35
CA GLY A 300 11.62 42.55 -12.40
C GLY A 300 12.23 42.78 -13.78
N GLU A 301 11.60 43.64 -14.59
CA GLU A 301 12.09 43.96 -15.95
C GLU A 301 13.48 44.59 -15.96
N LYS A 302 13.80 45.40 -14.93
CA LYS A 302 15.11 46.03 -14.73
C LYS A 302 15.77 45.42 -13.49
N ILE A 303 16.62 44.42 -13.71
CA ILE A 303 17.33 43.73 -12.62
C ILE A 303 18.29 44.70 -11.93
N GLN A 304 18.12 44.89 -10.63
CA GLN A 304 18.99 45.72 -9.79
C GLN A 304 19.83 44.84 -8.86
N PRO A 305 21.03 44.39 -9.29
CA PRO A 305 21.80 43.39 -8.55
C PRO A 305 22.21 43.86 -7.15
N ASP A 306 22.53 45.14 -6.98
CA ASP A 306 22.95 45.70 -5.69
C ASP A 306 21.79 45.71 -4.68
N LEU A 307 20.58 46.04 -5.13
CA LEU A 307 19.38 46.01 -4.31
C LEU A 307 18.99 44.57 -3.97
N VAL A 308 19.07 43.64 -4.93
CA VAL A 308 18.81 42.21 -4.72
C VAL A 308 19.73 41.65 -3.63
N ARG A 309 21.04 41.94 -3.69
CA ARG A 309 22.01 41.50 -2.67
C ARG A 309 21.74 42.12 -1.30
N ALA A 310 21.36 43.40 -1.26
CA ALA A 310 21.01 44.07 -0.01
C ALA A 310 19.76 43.44 0.64
N LEU A 311 18.72 43.18 -0.15
CA LEU A 311 17.49 42.53 0.31
C LEU A 311 17.71 41.07 0.69
N PHE A 312 18.55 40.34 -0.05
CA PHE A 312 18.88 38.94 0.25
C PHE A 312 19.59 38.79 1.60
N LYS A 313 20.44 39.76 1.98
CA LYS A 313 21.07 39.79 3.32
C LYS A 313 20.10 40.08 4.46
N LEU A 314 18.93 40.67 4.18
CA LEU A 314 17.90 40.93 5.18
C LEU A 314 16.98 39.72 5.40
N LEU A 315 17.02 38.71 4.52
CA LEU A 315 16.25 37.49 4.70
C LEU A 315 16.82 36.64 5.87
N PRO A 316 15.96 35.89 6.58
CA PRO A 316 16.41 34.99 7.64
C PRO A 316 17.46 33.99 7.14
N GLU A 317 18.47 33.70 7.97
CA GLU A 317 19.56 32.78 7.61
C GLU A 317 19.06 31.38 7.22
N GLU A 318 17.95 30.92 7.81
CA GLU A 318 17.28 29.66 7.48
C GLU A 318 16.84 29.58 6.00
N MET A 319 16.55 30.73 5.36
CA MET A 319 16.14 30.79 3.96
C MET A 319 17.32 30.84 2.99
N THR A 320 18.50 31.26 3.45
CA THR A 320 19.63 31.64 2.60
C THR A 320 20.85 30.73 2.74
N THR A 321 20.98 29.98 3.85
CA THR A 321 22.19 29.19 4.15
C THR A 321 22.08 27.71 3.79
N ASP A 322 20.86 27.15 3.76
CA ASP A 322 20.62 25.71 3.80
C ASP A 322 20.92 24.95 2.47
N GLY A 323 21.51 25.62 1.46
CA GLY A 323 21.80 25.07 0.12
C GLY A 323 20.56 24.71 -0.71
N ARG A 324 19.38 24.58 -0.08
CA ARG A 324 18.11 24.22 -0.69
C ARG A 324 17.31 25.47 -1.03
N ILE A 325 16.43 25.35 -2.01
CA ILE A 325 15.46 26.41 -2.32
C ILE A 325 14.36 26.35 -1.26
N HIS A 326 14.38 27.30 -0.32
CA HIS A 326 13.35 27.45 0.71
C HIS A 326 11.95 27.59 0.07
N PRO A 327 10.88 26.98 0.63
CA PRO A 327 9.54 27.00 0.02
C PRO A 327 9.01 28.40 -0.32
N VAL A 328 9.35 29.39 0.50
CA VAL A 328 8.96 30.79 0.27
C VAL A 328 9.68 31.40 -0.95
N LEU A 329 10.98 31.15 -1.10
CA LEU A 329 11.76 31.58 -2.27
C LEU A 329 11.33 30.83 -3.53
N ARG A 330 10.94 29.56 -3.39
CA ARG A 330 10.30 28.79 -4.47
C ARG A 330 9.04 29.48 -4.98
N ASN A 331 8.21 30.05 -4.10
CA ASN A 331 7.01 30.79 -4.51
C ASN A 331 7.35 32.09 -5.25
N VAL A 332 8.40 32.81 -4.84
CA VAL A 332 8.90 33.99 -5.57
C VAL A 332 9.37 33.59 -6.97
N LEU A 333 10.15 32.51 -7.10
CA LEU A 333 10.61 31.99 -8.39
C LEU A 333 9.44 31.58 -9.31
N SER A 334 8.42 30.91 -8.76
CA SER A 334 7.17 30.61 -9.49
C SER A 334 6.42 31.88 -9.90
N GLY A 335 6.48 32.93 -9.07
CA GLY A 335 5.95 34.26 -9.38
C GLY A 335 6.62 34.92 -10.57
N LEU A 336 7.96 34.98 -10.56
CA LEU A 336 8.76 35.52 -11.65
C LEU A 336 8.55 34.75 -12.96
N MET A 337 8.43 33.42 -12.88
CA MET A 337 8.11 32.58 -14.04
C MET A 337 6.76 32.96 -14.68
N ARG A 338 5.73 33.14 -13.88
CA ARG A 338 4.40 33.56 -14.35
C ARG A 338 4.39 34.97 -14.95
N ALA A 339 5.21 35.87 -14.40
CA ALA A 339 5.41 37.22 -14.93
C ALA A 339 6.27 37.24 -16.22
N GLY A 340 6.79 36.08 -16.66
CA GLY A 340 7.68 35.99 -17.82
C GLY A 340 9.11 36.49 -17.57
N GLN A 341 9.46 36.83 -16.33
CA GLN A 341 10.75 37.41 -15.92
C GLN A 341 11.78 36.30 -15.69
N LEU A 342 12.15 35.60 -16.77
CA LEU A 342 13.10 34.49 -16.72
C LEU A 342 14.50 34.92 -16.29
N ASP A 343 14.96 36.09 -16.72
CA ASP A 343 16.30 36.58 -16.40
C ASP A 343 16.40 36.97 -14.91
N GLY A 344 15.33 37.51 -14.32
CA GLY A 344 15.20 37.72 -12.87
C GLY A 344 15.19 36.41 -12.07
N MET A 345 14.46 35.40 -12.56
CA MET A 345 14.50 34.05 -11.97
C MET A 345 15.92 33.48 -11.96
N MET A 346 16.68 33.63 -13.06
CA MET A 346 18.07 33.19 -13.14
C MET A 346 18.98 33.93 -12.15
N ALA A 347 18.84 35.25 -12.05
CA ALA A 347 19.63 36.06 -11.13
C ALA A 347 19.41 35.66 -9.67
N LEU A 348 18.16 35.38 -9.28
CA LEU A 348 17.87 34.88 -7.92
C LEU A 348 18.47 33.50 -7.68
N LEU A 349 18.41 32.60 -8.65
CA LEU A 349 19.04 31.28 -8.53
C LEU A 349 20.57 31.36 -8.42
N GLU A 350 21.20 32.34 -9.06
CA GLU A 350 22.65 32.56 -8.98
C GLU A 350 23.09 33.06 -7.61
N GLU A 351 22.29 33.92 -6.96
CA GLU A 351 22.56 34.43 -5.60
C GLU A 351 22.34 33.36 -4.50
N LEU A 352 21.59 32.29 -4.77
CA LEU A 352 21.45 31.17 -3.83
C LEU A 352 22.74 30.36 -3.70
N PRO A 353 23.08 29.84 -2.51
CA PRO A 353 24.25 28.98 -2.34
C PRO A 353 24.15 27.69 -3.17
N MET A 354 25.31 27.05 -3.40
CA MET A 354 25.37 25.75 -4.06
C MET A 354 24.63 24.69 -3.21
N PRO A 355 23.86 23.78 -3.82
CA PRO A 355 23.11 22.80 -3.06
C PRO A 355 24.03 21.80 -2.37
N GLN A 356 23.81 21.62 -1.07
CA GLN A 356 24.48 20.62 -0.25
C GLN A 356 23.51 19.47 0.01
N PHE A 357 23.73 18.33 -0.64
CA PHE A 357 22.90 17.14 -0.46
C PHE A 357 23.51 16.19 0.56
N ARG A 358 22.68 15.61 1.43
CA ARG A 358 23.11 14.50 2.29
C ARG A 358 23.18 13.20 1.49
N ALA A 359 23.91 12.20 1.98
CA ALA A 359 24.17 10.94 1.27
C ALA A 359 22.93 10.16 0.78
N ASN A 360 21.74 10.42 1.35
CA ASN A 360 20.48 9.74 1.03
C ASN A 360 19.45 10.64 0.32
N GLU A 361 19.83 11.84 -0.10
CA GLU A 361 18.91 12.82 -0.67
C GLU A 361 18.97 12.85 -2.20
N ASN A 362 17.81 13.15 -2.82
CA ASN A 362 17.70 13.17 -4.27
C ASN A 362 18.37 14.42 -4.86
N VAL A 363 19.59 14.24 -5.35
CA VAL A 363 20.39 15.27 -6.05
C VAL A 363 19.68 15.78 -7.31
N ASP A 364 18.88 14.92 -7.97
CA ASP A 364 18.19 15.25 -9.22
C ASP A 364 16.99 16.21 -9.01
N GLY A 365 16.58 16.42 -7.75
CA GLY A 365 15.39 17.22 -7.41
C GLY A 365 15.54 18.73 -7.55
N TYR A 366 16.76 19.27 -7.55
CA TYR A 366 17.00 20.72 -7.58
C TYR A 366 16.55 21.35 -8.91
N GLY A 367 15.71 22.37 -8.84
CA GLY A 367 15.17 23.07 -10.02
C GLY A 367 14.09 22.30 -10.81
N SER A 368 13.75 21.07 -10.42
CA SER A 368 12.72 20.25 -11.10
C SER A 368 11.37 20.95 -11.22
N PHE A 369 10.93 21.66 -10.18
CA PHE A 369 9.66 22.40 -10.21
C PHE A 369 9.66 23.54 -11.24
N LEU A 370 10.81 24.20 -11.45
CA LEU A 370 10.94 25.24 -12.48
C LEU A 370 10.89 24.64 -13.86
N ILE A 371 11.50 23.47 -14.07
CA ILE A 371 11.40 22.76 -15.36
C ILE A 371 9.93 22.43 -15.66
N VAL A 372 9.17 21.94 -14.67
CA VAL A 372 7.73 21.68 -14.82
C VAL A 372 6.95 22.96 -15.13
N GLU A 373 7.22 24.05 -14.42
CA GLU A 373 6.53 25.33 -14.62
C GLU A 373 6.90 25.97 -15.97
N MET A 374 8.14 25.84 -16.45
CA MET A 374 8.56 26.29 -17.78
C MET A 374 7.88 25.51 -18.90
N LEU A 375 7.72 24.18 -18.73
CA LEU A 375 6.99 23.34 -19.69
C LEU A 375 5.48 23.62 -19.68
N ARG A 376 4.90 23.92 -18.51
CA ARG A 376 3.47 24.26 -18.37
C ARG A 376 3.13 25.62 -19.03
N ASN A 377 4.06 26.57 -18.99
CA ASN A 377 3.90 27.91 -19.58
C ASN A 377 4.43 28.01 -21.03
N ASP A 378 4.73 26.89 -21.69
CA ASP A 378 5.22 26.84 -23.08
C ASP A 378 6.41 27.79 -23.37
N VAL A 379 7.34 27.90 -22.41
CA VAL A 379 8.53 28.76 -22.55
C VAL A 379 9.35 28.32 -23.77
N PRO A 380 9.82 29.25 -24.64
CA PRO A 380 10.59 28.89 -25.82
C PRO A 380 11.75 27.93 -25.51
N PHE A 381 11.89 26.89 -26.33
CA PHE A 381 12.87 25.81 -26.10
C PHE A 381 14.30 26.34 -25.91
N GLU A 382 14.69 27.40 -26.62
CA GLU A 382 16.03 28.00 -26.54
C GLU A 382 16.31 28.54 -25.12
N ARG A 383 15.30 29.14 -24.48
CA ARG A 383 15.39 29.63 -23.09
C ARG A 383 15.42 28.48 -22.09
N LEU A 384 14.58 27.45 -22.29
CA LEU A 384 14.63 26.22 -21.48
C LEU A 384 15.99 25.53 -21.59
N ASN A 385 16.52 25.40 -22.81
CA ASN A 385 17.82 24.76 -23.04
C ASN A 385 18.97 25.56 -22.41
N LYS A 386 18.92 26.91 -22.47
CA LYS A 386 19.86 27.77 -21.74
C LYS A 386 19.79 27.49 -20.24
N PHE A 387 18.59 27.46 -19.66
CA PHE A 387 18.39 27.16 -18.24
C PHE A 387 18.98 25.80 -17.82
N LEU A 388 18.65 24.73 -18.54
CA LEU A 388 19.17 23.38 -18.27
C LEU A 388 20.71 23.35 -18.36
N SER A 389 21.28 24.04 -19.35
CA SER A 389 22.74 24.14 -19.49
C SER A 389 23.39 24.90 -18.33
N THR A 390 22.73 25.93 -17.79
CA THR A 390 23.23 26.68 -16.63
C THR A 390 23.20 25.83 -15.37
N LEU A 391 22.15 25.02 -15.15
CA LEU A 391 22.08 24.11 -13.99
C LEU A 391 23.21 23.09 -13.98
N ILE A 392 23.62 22.60 -15.14
CA ILE A 392 24.76 21.67 -15.27
C ILE A 392 26.08 22.39 -15.09
N LYS A 393 26.27 23.56 -15.73
CA LYS A 393 27.51 24.35 -15.62
C LYS A 393 27.79 24.83 -14.19
N THR A 394 26.74 25.15 -13.44
CA THR A 394 26.83 25.60 -12.04
C THR A 394 26.85 24.43 -11.05
N ASP A 395 26.87 23.18 -11.54
CA ASP A 395 26.84 21.95 -10.76
C ASP A 395 25.70 21.90 -9.72
N ARG A 396 24.58 22.57 -10.03
CA ARG A 396 23.36 22.59 -9.22
C ARG A 396 22.47 21.38 -9.50
N ASN A 397 22.50 20.88 -10.74
CA ASN A 397 21.82 19.64 -11.14
C ASN A 397 22.50 19.03 -12.38
N ALA A 398 23.33 18.00 -12.16
CA ALA A 398 24.05 17.31 -13.24
C ALA A 398 23.12 16.57 -14.22
N ARG A 399 21.94 16.13 -13.76
CA ARG A 399 20.97 15.36 -14.55
C ARG A 399 19.77 16.19 -15.03
N ALA A 400 19.90 17.51 -15.12
CA ALA A 400 18.81 18.41 -15.49
C ALA A 400 18.08 18.02 -16.79
N TYR A 401 18.81 17.59 -17.84
CA TYR A 401 18.19 17.12 -19.09
C TYR A 401 17.37 15.83 -18.92
N HIS A 402 17.76 14.92 -18.02
CA HIS A 402 17.01 13.70 -17.74
C HIS A 402 15.68 14.03 -17.09
N VAL A 403 15.71 14.90 -16.08
CA VAL A 403 14.51 15.38 -15.37
C VAL A 403 13.59 16.12 -16.34
N ALA A 404 14.14 16.97 -17.21
CA ALA A 404 13.36 17.64 -18.25
C ALA A 404 12.71 16.66 -19.24
N CYS A 405 13.44 15.63 -19.68
CA CYS A 405 12.91 14.55 -20.50
C CYS A 405 11.76 13.82 -19.80
N GLU A 406 11.91 13.47 -18.51
CA GLU A 406 10.87 12.81 -17.73
C GLU A 406 9.62 13.69 -17.56
N CYS A 407 9.80 14.97 -17.20
CA CYS A 407 8.71 15.93 -17.06
C CYS A 407 7.98 16.14 -18.39
N ALA A 408 8.71 16.30 -19.49
CA ALA A 408 8.13 16.46 -20.82
C ALA A 408 7.38 15.19 -21.28
N ALA A 409 7.92 14.00 -20.98
CA ALA A 409 7.25 12.73 -21.29
C ALA A 409 5.94 12.57 -20.51
N LYS A 410 5.94 12.89 -19.20
CA LYS A 410 4.74 12.86 -18.34
C LYS A 410 3.66 13.84 -18.82
N ALA A 411 4.07 15.03 -19.23
CA ALA A 411 3.18 16.06 -19.77
C ALA A 411 2.78 15.82 -21.24
N ALA A 412 3.31 14.78 -21.90
CA ALA A 412 3.16 14.55 -23.33
C ALA A 412 3.54 15.79 -24.17
N HIS A 413 4.55 16.55 -23.72
CA HIS A 413 4.92 17.84 -24.30
C HIS A 413 5.71 17.67 -25.62
N PRO A 414 5.45 18.48 -26.67
CA PRO A 414 6.14 18.38 -27.96
C PRO A 414 7.66 18.51 -27.89
N TYR A 415 8.18 19.20 -26.87
CA TYR A 415 9.63 19.38 -26.68
C TYR A 415 10.37 18.12 -26.31
N PHE A 416 9.69 17.02 -25.96
CA PHE A 416 10.35 15.79 -25.54
C PHE A 416 11.35 15.26 -26.59
N SER A 417 10.99 15.27 -27.88
CA SER A 417 11.91 14.86 -28.95
C SER A 417 13.12 15.79 -29.10
N ARG A 418 12.92 17.11 -28.93
CA ARG A 418 14.01 18.11 -28.96
C ARG A 418 14.94 17.98 -27.75
N LEU A 419 14.39 17.69 -26.57
CA LEU A 419 15.16 17.44 -25.35
C LEU A 419 15.98 16.15 -25.47
N LEU A 420 15.43 15.09 -26.04
CA LEU A 420 16.19 13.87 -26.33
C LEU A 420 17.33 14.12 -27.31
N ALA A 421 17.10 14.92 -28.37
CA ALA A 421 18.16 15.30 -29.29
C ALA A 421 19.26 16.16 -28.62
N ALA A 422 18.91 16.98 -27.62
CA ALA A 422 19.88 17.71 -26.82
C ALA A 422 20.67 16.78 -25.88
N LEU A 423 19.98 15.83 -25.23
CA LEU A 423 20.59 14.82 -24.34
C LEU A 423 21.54 13.89 -25.11
N ALA A 424 21.19 13.50 -26.34
CA ALA A 424 22.02 12.66 -27.20
C ALA A 424 23.38 13.26 -27.55
N ARG A 425 23.57 14.58 -27.36
CA ARG A 425 24.88 15.25 -27.54
C ARG A 425 25.77 15.12 -26.31
N LEU A 426 25.20 14.78 -25.16
CA LEU A 426 25.87 14.67 -23.88
C LEU A 426 26.19 13.21 -23.53
N GLU A 427 25.31 12.27 -23.91
CA GLU A 427 25.44 10.85 -23.59
C GLU A 427 24.83 9.93 -24.67
N ASP A 428 25.22 8.66 -24.65
CA ASP A 428 24.64 7.62 -25.49
C ASP A 428 23.26 7.20 -24.97
N LEU A 429 22.23 7.42 -25.79
CA LEU A 429 20.84 7.12 -25.45
C LEU A 429 20.54 5.61 -25.53
N ARG A 430 19.75 5.12 -24.57
CA ARG A 430 19.21 3.75 -24.57
C ARG A 430 17.80 3.69 -25.17
N PRO A 431 17.33 2.52 -25.65
CA PRO A 431 16.01 2.38 -26.28
C PRO A 431 14.82 2.81 -25.41
N HIS A 432 14.91 2.65 -24.09
CA HIS A 432 13.80 2.92 -23.16
C HIS A 432 13.34 4.39 -23.16
N TYR A 433 14.20 5.35 -23.52
CA TYR A 433 13.83 6.76 -23.64
C TYR A 433 12.74 6.99 -24.70
N PHE A 434 12.62 6.09 -25.68
CA PHE A 434 11.67 6.22 -26.78
C PHE A 434 10.32 5.52 -26.51
N TRP A 435 10.20 4.70 -25.45
CA TRP A 435 8.93 4.02 -25.14
C TRP A 435 7.76 4.97 -24.89
N PRO A 436 7.91 6.08 -24.14
CA PRO A 436 6.83 7.06 -24.00
C PRO A 436 6.47 7.71 -25.34
N LEU A 437 7.44 7.96 -26.22
CA LEU A 437 7.19 8.51 -27.57
C LEU A 437 6.35 7.56 -28.41
N PHE A 438 6.65 6.25 -28.39
CA PHE A 438 5.84 5.26 -29.11
C PHE A 438 4.39 5.27 -28.63
N LEU A 439 4.15 5.29 -27.32
CA LEU A 439 2.80 5.32 -26.76
C LEU A 439 2.04 6.62 -27.09
N GLN A 440 2.74 7.76 -27.04
CA GLN A 440 2.14 9.05 -27.35
C GLN A 440 1.81 9.18 -28.84
N ARG A 441 2.79 8.93 -29.72
CA ARG A 441 2.64 9.05 -31.17
C ARG A 441 1.71 8.00 -31.77
N SER A 442 1.63 6.82 -31.17
CA SER A 442 0.63 5.83 -31.54
C SER A 442 -0.81 6.32 -31.30
N LYS A 443 -1.04 7.13 -30.26
CA LYS A 443 -2.37 7.71 -29.97
C LYS A 443 -2.72 8.90 -30.87
N THR A 444 -1.74 9.77 -31.18
CA THR A 444 -1.99 10.98 -31.98
C THR A 444 -1.98 10.70 -33.49
N ASP A 445 -0.98 9.96 -33.96
CA ASP A 445 -0.64 9.84 -35.39
C ASP A 445 -0.74 8.38 -35.89
N GLY A 446 -1.26 7.46 -35.06
CA GLY A 446 -1.45 6.05 -35.42
C GLY A 446 -0.14 5.34 -35.80
N GLU A 447 -0.18 4.56 -36.88
CA GLU A 447 0.98 3.80 -37.37
C GLU A 447 2.09 4.69 -37.92
N GLY A 448 1.74 5.79 -38.59
CA GLY A 448 2.71 6.76 -39.11
C GLY A 448 3.53 7.39 -37.98
N GLY A 449 2.89 7.64 -36.83
CA GLY A 449 3.57 8.08 -35.62
C GLY A 449 4.65 7.11 -35.14
N VAL A 450 4.33 5.82 -35.05
CA VAL A 450 5.27 4.77 -34.63
C VAL A 450 6.47 4.68 -35.57
N LEU A 451 6.24 4.71 -36.89
CA LEU A 451 7.31 4.70 -37.89
C LEU A 451 8.17 5.96 -37.81
N SER A 452 7.58 7.12 -37.56
CA SER A 452 8.34 8.38 -37.38
C SER A 452 9.26 8.35 -36.16
N VAL A 453 8.86 7.64 -35.09
CA VAL A 453 9.71 7.46 -33.89
C VAL A 453 10.89 6.55 -34.22
N LEU A 454 10.69 5.46 -34.99
CA LEU A 454 11.79 4.61 -35.46
C LEU A 454 12.78 5.40 -36.33
N GLN A 455 12.30 6.24 -37.24
CA GLN A 455 13.16 7.14 -38.02
C GLN A 455 13.91 8.14 -37.12
N THR A 456 13.31 8.57 -36.01
CA THR A 456 13.96 9.44 -35.03
C THR A 456 15.06 8.69 -34.27
N MET A 457 14.80 7.44 -33.87
CA MET A 457 15.82 6.57 -33.27
C MET A 457 17.00 6.36 -34.23
N GLN A 458 16.73 6.12 -35.52
CA GLN A 458 17.75 6.01 -36.56
C GLN A 458 18.59 7.30 -36.69
N LYS A 459 17.94 8.47 -36.71
CA LYS A 459 18.63 9.78 -36.74
C LYS A 459 19.53 10.00 -35.54
N LEU A 460 19.12 9.52 -34.37
CA LEU A 460 19.87 9.59 -33.11
C LEU A 460 20.83 8.41 -32.90
N LYS A 461 21.00 7.52 -33.90
CA LYS A 461 21.86 6.34 -33.88
C LYS A 461 21.53 5.34 -32.75
N VAL A 462 20.27 5.28 -32.34
CA VAL A 462 19.78 4.32 -31.34
C VAL A 462 19.10 3.16 -32.04
N GLU A 463 19.56 1.94 -31.80
CA GLU A 463 18.94 0.74 -32.37
C GLU A 463 17.82 0.23 -31.46
N PRO A 464 16.64 -0.14 -32.00
CA PRO A 464 15.57 -0.72 -31.20
C PRO A 464 15.96 -2.14 -30.77
N ASP A 465 15.71 -2.46 -29.49
CA ASP A 465 15.89 -3.80 -28.95
C ASP A 465 14.65 -4.68 -29.18
N GLN A 466 14.79 -5.97 -28.86
CA GLN A 466 13.73 -6.97 -29.03
C GLN A 466 12.47 -6.61 -28.24
N GLU A 467 12.63 -6.04 -27.04
CA GLU A 467 11.53 -5.61 -26.17
C GLU A 467 10.76 -4.44 -26.79
N THR A 468 11.46 -3.41 -27.25
CA THR A 468 10.88 -2.25 -27.94
C THR A 468 10.03 -2.69 -29.13
N LEU A 469 10.57 -3.58 -29.96
CA LEU A 469 9.87 -4.08 -31.14
C LEU A 469 8.63 -4.90 -30.78
N THR A 470 8.76 -5.82 -29.81
CA THR A 470 7.70 -6.77 -29.46
C THR A 470 6.54 -6.10 -28.71
N GLN A 471 6.83 -5.18 -27.79
CA GLN A 471 5.81 -4.59 -26.92
C GLN A 471 5.24 -3.26 -27.48
N TYR A 472 6.08 -2.40 -28.07
CA TYR A 472 5.71 -1.02 -28.38
C TYR A 472 5.50 -0.75 -29.88
N VAL A 473 6.20 -1.48 -30.77
CA VAL A 473 6.14 -1.25 -32.22
C VAL A 473 5.14 -2.19 -32.90
N LEU A 474 5.42 -3.49 -32.95
CA LEU A 474 4.65 -4.44 -33.77
C LEU A 474 3.16 -4.51 -33.40
N PRO A 475 2.74 -4.51 -32.12
CA PRO A 475 1.32 -4.54 -31.76
C PRO A 475 0.52 -3.33 -32.24
N LYS A 476 1.20 -2.23 -32.58
CA LYS A 476 0.58 -0.98 -33.02
C LYS A 476 0.48 -0.85 -34.54
N LEU A 477 1.09 -1.76 -35.31
CA LEU A 477 1.16 -1.73 -36.78
C LEU A 477 0.16 -2.68 -37.47
N ALA A 478 -1.09 -2.68 -37.05
CA ALA A 478 -2.09 -3.67 -37.49
C ALA A 478 -2.40 -3.64 -39.01
N LEU A 479 -2.36 -2.47 -39.67
CA LEU A 479 -2.59 -2.29 -41.10
C LEU A 479 -1.33 -2.62 -41.90
N THR A 480 -0.19 -2.08 -41.48
CA THR A 480 1.11 -2.33 -42.13
C THR A 480 1.41 -3.84 -42.14
N LEU A 481 1.15 -4.54 -41.03
CA LEU A 481 1.41 -5.98 -40.88
C LEU A 481 0.43 -6.91 -41.62
N LYS A 482 -0.63 -6.39 -42.26
CA LYS A 482 -1.50 -7.24 -43.09
C LYS A 482 -0.72 -7.88 -44.23
N ASP A 483 0.10 -7.10 -44.92
CA ASP A 483 1.02 -7.59 -45.93
C ASP A 483 2.39 -7.82 -45.30
N SER A 484 2.65 -9.07 -44.91
CA SER A 484 3.86 -9.47 -44.20
C SER A 484 5.15 -9.13 -44.98
N ARG A 485 5.08 -9.06 -46.31
CA ARG A 485 6.24 -8.78 -47.18
C ARG A 485 6.54 -7.29 -47.21
N ARG A 486 5.51 -6.46 -47.37
CA ARG A 486 5.69 -5.00 -47.44
C ARG A 486 6.09 -4.42 -46.08
N ALA A 487 5.56 -4.96 -44.99
CA ALA A 487 5.89 -4.53 -43.64
C ALA A 487 7.38 -4.66 -43.30
N LEU A 488 8.02 -5.77 -43.68
CA LEU A 488 9.46 -5.96 -43.46
C LEU A 488 10.30 -4.86 -44.15
N LYS A 489 9.97 -4.57 -45.42
CA LYS A 489 10.66 -3.52 -46.17
C LYS A 489 10.46 -2.13 -45.54
N ILE A 490 9.25 -1.81 -45.09
CA ILE A 490 8.95 -0.53 -44.43
C ILE A 490 9.75 -0.38 -43.12
N LEU A 491 9.89 -1.45 -42.34
CA LEU A 491 10.65 -1.43 -41.09
C LEU A 491 12.17 -1.36 -41.34
N GLU A 492 12.68 -2.02 -42.38
CA GLU A 492 14.07 -1.87 -42.84
C GLU A 492 14.35 -0.43 -43.31
N ASP A 493 13.44 0.16 -44.10
CA ASP A 493 13.54 1.55 -44.55
C ASP A 493 13.52 2.55 -43.36
N CYS A 494 12.92 2.18 -42.23
CA CYS A 494 12.92 2.95 -40.98
C CYS A 494 14.17 2.70 -40.11
N GLY A 495 15.16 1.96 -40.60
CA GLY A 495 16.45 1.73 -39.92
C GLY A 495 16.48 0.56 -38.94
N VAL A 496 15.47 -0.33 -38.95
CA VAL A 496 15.49 -1.54 -38.12
C VAL A 496 16.32 -2.63 -38.81
N ARG A 497 17.37 -3.12 -38.15
CA ARG A 497 18.18 -4.23 -38.69
C ARG A 497 17.36 -5.51 -38.78
N THR A 498 17.41 -6.18 -39.93
CA THR A 498 16.69 -7.44 -40.18
C THR A 498 17.05 -8.51 -39.15
N SER A 499 18.31 -8.60 -38.70
CA SER A 499 18.72 -9.58 -37.67
C SER A 499 17.99 -9.42 -36.33
N VAL A 500 17.67 -8.19 -35.93
CA VAL A 500 16.96 -7.90 -34.66
C VAL A 500 15.45 -8.01 -34.85
N LEU A 501 14.95 -7.69 -36.05
CA LEU A 501 13.52 -7.70 -36.36
C LEU A 501 12.92 -9.10 -36.46
N MET A 502 13.67 -10.08 -36.99
CA MET A 502 13.10 -11.35 -37.43
C MET A 502 12.47 -12.18 -36.30
N THR A 503 13.11 -12.28 -35.13
CA THR A 503 12.54 -13.00 -33.98
C THR A 503 11.25 -12.34 -33.46
N PRO A 504 11.20 -11.03 -33.13
CA PRO A 504 9.96 -10.32 -32.80
C PRO A 504 8.86 -10.44 -33.86
N TYR A 505 9.24 -10.36 -35.14
CA TYR A 505 8.29 -10.36 -36.24
C TYR A 505 7.63 -11.73 -36.41
N ILE A 506 8.42 -12.81 -36.38
CA ILE A 506 7.91 -14.18 -36.39
C ILE A 506 7.06 -14.44 -35.14
N SER A 507 7.52 -14.00 -33.97
CA SER A 507 6.74 -14.10 -32.72
C SER A 507 5.36 -13.45 -32.85
N HIS A 508 5.28 -12.24 -33.43
CA HIS A 508 4.03 -11.54 -33.66
C HIS A 508 3.09 -12.28 -34.63
N LEU A 509 3.62 -12.81 -35.74
CA LEU A 509 2.83 -13.61 -36.70
C LEU A 509 2.32 -14.91 -36.09
N LEU A 510 3.10 -15.55 -35.21
CA LEU A 510 2.69 -16.73 -34.46
C LEU A 510 1.53 -16.41 -33.52
N TYR A 511 1.55 -15.30 -32.78
CA TYR A 511 0.41 -14.88 -31.96
C TYR A 511 -0.89 -14.65 -32.77
N GLN A 512 -0.77 -14.28 -34.05
CA GLN A 512 -1.90 -14.11 -34.97
C GLN A 512 -2.33 -15.42 -35.67
N ASN A 513 -1.71 -16.56 -35.38
CA ASN A 513 -1.98 -17.86 -36.00
C ASN A 513 -1.71 -17.92 -37.51
N ARG A 514 -0.73 -17.15 -38.01
CA ARG A 514 -0.41 -17.04 -39.44
C ARG A 514 0.76 -17.94 -39.85
N PHE A 515 0.54 -19.26 -39.87
CA PHE A 515 1.59 -20.26 -40.17
C PHE A 515 2.21 -20.10 -41.56
N ASP A 516 1.39 -19.85 -42.59
CA ASP A 516 1.85 -19.82 -43.98
C ASP A 516 2.78 -18.62 -44.24
N ASP A 517 2.50 -17.47 -43.62
CA ASP A 517 3.37 -16.29 -43.65
C ASP A 517 4.73 -16.54 -42.98
N VAL A 518 4.73 -17.23 -41.83
CA VAL A 518 5.97 -17.58 -41.12
C VAL A 518 6.84 -18.49 -41.98
N LEU A 519 6.27 -19.52 -42.60
CA LEU A 519 6.98 -20.42 -43.51
C LEU A 519 7.52 -19.70 -44.74
N GLU A 520 6.78 -18.73 -45.27
CA GLU A 520 7.19 -17.96 -46.43
C GLU A 520 8.35 -17.00 -46.13
N ILE A 521 8.24 -16.24 -45.04
CA ILE A 521 9.32 -15.37 -44.54
C ILE A 521 10.54 -16.21 -44.21
N ALA A 522 10.31 -17.39 -43.64
CA ALA A 522 11.36 -18.33 -43.43
C ALA A 522 12.05 -18.63 -44.79
N ARG A 523 11.38 -19.24 -45.75
CA ARG A 523 12.03 -19.61 -47.03
C ARG A 523 12.80 -18.47 -47.71
N ARG A 524 12.33 -17.22 -47.59
CA ARG A 524 12.94 -16.04 -48.21
C ARG A 524 14.21 -15.53 -47.53
N TYR A 525 14.36 -15.70 -46.22
CA TYR A 525 15.52 -15.24 -45.45
C TYR A 525 16.27 -16.41 -44.81
N PRO A 526 16.98 -17.25 -45.60
CA PRO A 526 17.58 -18.49 -45.13
C PRO A 526 18.79 -18.30 -44.21
N THR A 527 19.45 -17.14 -44.27
CA THR A 527 20.68 -16.85 -43.51
C THR A 527 20.43 -16.20 -42.14
N CYS A 528 19.17 -15.93 -41.79
CA CYS A 528 18.83 -15.27 -40.52
C CYS A 528 18.79 -16.28 -39.37
N LYS A 529 19.51 -15.99 -38.30
CA LYS A 529 19.47 -16.75 -37.05
C LYS A 529 18.31 -16.26 -36.17
N LEU A 530 17.52 -17.21 -35.66
CA LEU A 530 16.36 -16.95 -34.81
C LEU A 530 16.66 -17.34 -33.37
N ASP A 531 16.19 -16.52 -32.43
CA ASP A 531 16.23 -16.88 -31.02
C ASP A 531 15.04 -17.79 -30.71
N THR A 532 15.36 -19.06 -30.45
CA THR A 532 14.39 -20.12 -30.18
C THR A 532 13.73 -19.99 -28.82
N GLU A 533 14.39 -19.39 -27.83
CA GLU A 533 13.86 -19.22 -26.47
C GLU A 533 12.71 -18.20 -26.48
N ALA A 534 12.90 -17.06 -27.14
CA ALA A 534 11.86 -16.04 -27.29
C ALA A 534 10.64 -16.50 -28.12
N LEU A 535 10.80 -17.53 -28.97
CA LEU A 535 9.72 -18.10 -29.80
C LEU A 535 8.97 -19.24 -29.11
N LEU A 536 9.44 -19.74 -27.97
CA LEU A 536 8.82 -20.85 -27.24
C LEU A 536 7.39 -20.53 -26.80
N TRP A 537 7.16 -19.36 -26.19
CA TRP A 537 5.84 -18.99 -25.66
C TRP A 537 4.76 -18.82 -26.75
N PRO A 538 5.02 -18.13 -27.88
CA PRO A 538 4.11 -18.15 -29.03
C PRO A 538 3.78 -19.56 -29.51
N LEU A 539 4.77 -20.45 -29.61
CA LEU A 539 4.57 -21.84 -30.03
C LEU A 539 3.74 -22.63 -29.03
N LEU A 540 3.95 -22.43 -27.72
CA LEU A 540 3.17 -23.06 -26.65
C LEU A 540 1.70 -22.66 -26.69
N LEU A 541 1.43 -21.38 -26.93
CA LEU A 541 0.07 -20.89 -27.11
C LEU A 541 -0.60 -21.56 -28.31
N LEU A 542 0.10 -21.63 -29.45
CA LEU A 542 -0.43 -22.24 -30.68
C LEU A 542 -0.67 -23.74 -30.53
N ALA A 543 0.22 -24.46 -29.85
CA ALA A 543 0.03 -25.87 -29.53
C ALA A 543 -1.24 -26.09 -28.69
N ASN A 544 -1.49 -25.21 -27.72
CA ASN A 544 -2.67 -25.26 -26.86
C ASN A 544 -3.98 -24.88 -27.57
N VAL A 545 -3.95 -23.93 -28.51
CA VAL A 545 -5.14 -23.43 -29.23
C VAL A 545 -5.50 -24.34 -30.39
N ASN A 546 -4.52 -24.83 -31.16
CA ASN A 546 -4.74 -25.54 -32.42
C ASN A 546 -4.43 -27.04 -32.30
N ARG A 547 -5.36 -27.83 -31.74
CA ARG A 547 -5.15 -29.26 -31.45
C ARG A 547 -5.61 -30.24 -32.53
N SER A 548 -6.15 -29.76 -33.66
CA SER A 548 -6.50 -30.69 -34.73
C SER A 548 -5.24 -31.19 -35.44
N SER A 549 -5.29 -32.41 -35.98
CA SER A 549 -4.15 -33.04 -36.67
C SER A 549 -3.59 -32.18 -37.80
N ALA A 550 -4.45 -31.50 -38.56
CA ALA A 550 -4.03 -30.58 -39.63
C ALA A 550 -3.20 -29.39 -39.11
N HIS A 551 -3.56 -28.83 -37.95
CA HIS A 551 -2.79 -27.73 -37.37
C HIS A 551 -1.53 -28.20 -36.65
N GLN A 552 -1.55 -29.39 -36.04
CA GLN A 552 -0.35 -29.99 -35.45
C GLN A 552 0.72 -30.26 -36.51
N ARG A 553 0.33 -30.69 -37.73
CA ARG A 553 1.25 -30.81 -38.86
C ARG A 553 1.86 -29.47 -39.26
N LYS A 554 1.03 -28.43 -39.46
CA LYS A 554 1.53 -27.08 -39.75
C LYS A 554 2.45 -26.53 -38.65
N LEU A 555 2.13 -26.81 -37.39
CA LEU A 555 2.97 -26.46 -36.25
C LEU A 555 4.34 -27.16 -36.33
N CYS A 556 4.37 -28.45 -36.67
CA CYS A 556 5.62 -29.20 -36.87
C CYS A 556 6.44 -28.64 -38.04
N GLU A 557 5.79 -28.29 -39.17
CA GLU A 557 6.45 -27.61 -40.30
C GLU A 557 7.12 -26.30 -39.88
N VAL A 558 6.41 -25.49 -39.06
CA VAL A 558 6.96 -24.24 -38.52
C VAL A 558 8.10 -24.50 -37.53
N ILE A 559 7.99 -25.50 -36.65
CA ILE A 559 9.07 -25.88 -35.74
C ILE A 559 10.32 -26.29 -36.51
N CYS A 560 10.19 -27.08 -37.59
CA CYS A 560 11.33 -27.43 -38.45
C CYS A 560 11.94 -26.18 -39.10
N ALA A 561 11.12 -25.30 -39.67
CA ALA A 561 11.60 -24.08 -40.30
C ALA A 561 12.34 -23.13 -39.32
N ILE A 562 11.91 -23.10 -38.06
CA ILE A 562 12.57 -22.34 -36.98
C ILE A 562 13.85 -23.06 -36.52
N ARG A 563 13.81 -24.38 -36.31
CA ARG A 563 14.94 -25.21 -35.89
C ARG A 563 16.12 -25.09 -36.83
N ASP A 564 15.87 -25.17 -38.14
CA ASP A 564 16.92 -25.09 -39.17
C ASP A 564 17.65 -23.73 -39.16
N ARG A 565 17.17 -22.78 -38.36
CA ARG A 565 17.69 -21.42 -38.20
C ARG A 565 17.93 -21.02 -36.76
N ALA A 566 17.89 -21.96 -35.85
CA ALA A 566 18.16 -21.68 -34.45
C ALA A 566 19.53 -20.99 -34.32
N ALA A 567 19.59 -19.92 -33.54
CA ALA A 567 20.86 -19.27 -33.23
C ALA A 567 21.83 -20.23 -32.54
N ASP A 568 21.29 -21.14 -31.72
CA ASP A 568 21.97 -22.29 -31.14
C ASP A 568 21.41 -23.60 -31.71
N ALA A 569 22.23 -24.31 -32.49
CA ALA A 569 21.86 -25.58 -33.10
C ALA A 569 21.67 -26.72 -32.08
N ARG A 570 22.17 -26.56 -30.85
CA ARG A 570 22.02 -27.56 -29.79
C ARG A 570 20.77 -27.36 -28.94
N HIS A 571 19.99 -26.31 -29.19
CA HIS A 571 18.79 -26.02 -28.42
C HIS A 571 17.63 -26.98 -28.75
N ASP A 572 17.13 -27.68 -27.74
CA ASP A 572 15.98 -28.57 -27.84
C ASP A 572 14.64 -27.82 -27.79
N LEU A 573 14.31 -27.09 -28.87
CA LEU A 573 13.04 -26.37 -28.97
C LEU A 573 11.82 -27.30 -28.87
N GLY A 574 11.89 -28.46 -29.54
CA GLY A 574 10.80 -29.43 -29.62
C GLY A 574 10.50 -30.08 -28.28
N GLY A 575 11.54 -30.52 -27.55
CA GLY A 575 11.42 -31.12 -26.22
C GLY A 575 11.07 -30.09 -25.16
N GLN A 576 11.64 -28.89 -25.20
CA GLN A 576 11.28 -27.81 -24.26
C GLN A 576 9.81 -27.41 -24.38
N LEU A 577 9.27 -27.33 -25.60
CA LEU A 577 7.84 -27.10 -25.85
C LEU A 577 6.96 -28.17 -25.18
N LEU A 578 7.33 -29.45 -25.30
CA LEU A 578 6.57 -30.56 -24.69
C LEU A 578 6.62 -30.53 -23.16
N LEU A 579 7.77 -30.19 -22.59
CA LEU A 579 7.91 -30.05 -21.13
C LEU A 579 7.02 -28.94 -20.59
N GLU A 580 6.96 -27.79 -21.27
CA GLU A 580 6.10 -26.68 -20.87
C GLU A 580 4.60 -26.98 -21.07
N LEU A 581 4.25 -27.82 -22.05
CA LEU A 581 2.87 -28.31 -22.19
C LEU A 581 2.42 -29.21 -21.05
N ILE A 582 3.36 -29.95 -20.43
CA ILE A 582 3.10 -30.82 -19.28
C ILE A 582 3.12 -30.04 -17.97
N SER A 583 4.08 -29.11 -17.79
CA SER A 583 4.23 -28.31 -16.57
C SER A 583 3.01 -27.40 -16.33
N ASN A 584 2.38 -26.92 -17.40
CA ASN A 584 1.30 -25.96 -17.32
C ASN A 584 -0.05 -26.62 -16.95
N LYS A 585 -0.49 -26.42 -15.70
CA LYS A 585 -1.78 -26.92 -15.16
C LYS A 585 -3.03 -26.50 -15.98
N LYS A 586 -2.95 -25.48 -16.83
CA LYS A 586 -4.05 -25.01 -17.70
C LYS A 586 -4.05 -25.66 -19.09
N SER A 587 -3.01 -26.42 -19.42
CA SER A 587 -2.94 -27.24 -20.62
C SER A 587 -4.07 -28.26 -20.62
N LYS A 588 -4.82 -28.36 -21.72
CA LYS A 588 -5.86 -29.39 -21.90
C LYS A 588 -5.35 -30.53 -22.80
N HIS A 589 -4.03 -30.75 -22.80
CA HIS A 589 -3.43 -31.84 -23.54
C HIS A 589 -3.52 -33.13 -22.73
N ASP A 590 -4.44 -34.01 -23.13
CA ASP A 590 -4.54 -35.36 -22.57
C ASP A 590 -3.41 -36.25 -23.11
N ALA A 591 -3.12 -37.36 -22.43
CA ALA A 591 -2.07 -38.31 -22.82
C ALA A 591 -2.22 -38.79 -24.29
N THR A 592 -3.45 -38.95 -24.79
CA THR A 592 -3.74 -39.30 -26.19
C THR A 592 -3.35 -38.21 -27.17
N SER A 593 -3.58 -36.94 -26.83
CA SER A 593 -3.23 -35.78 -27.67
C SER A 593 -1.72 -35.55 -27.74
N LEU A 594 -1.00 -35.81 -26.63
CA LEU A 594 0.46 -35.75 -26.59
C LEU A 594 1.09 -36.88 -27.39
N ARG A 595 0.52 -38.09 -27.36
CA ARG A 595 0.95 -39.20 -28.24
C ARG A 595 0.75 -38.86 -29.72
N ALA A 596 -0.39 -38.25 -30.08
CA ALA A 596 -0.63 -37.83 -31.46
C ALA A 596 0.39 -36.79 -31.94
N LEU A 597 0.74 -35.82 -31.09
CA LEU A 597 1.77 -34.82 -31.39
C LEU A 597 3.16 -35.45 -31.53
N LEU A 598 3.53 -36.39 -30.65
CA LEU A 598 4.78 -37.15 -30.74
C LEU A 598 4.84 -38.01 -32.03
N GLY A 599 3.72 -38.55 -32.47
CA GLY A 599 3.63 -39.26 -33.76
C GLY A 599 3.85 -38.35 -34.97
N GLU A 600 3.41 -37.08 -34.91
CA GLU A 600 3.74 -36.10 -35.94
C GLU A 600 5.22 -35.64 -35.83
N TYR A 601 5.80 -35.56 -34.62
CA TYR A 601 7.24 -35.29 -34.45
C TYR A 601 8.11 -36.36 -35.12
N GLU A 602 7.73 -37.64 -35.04
CA GLU A 602 8.42 -38.73 -35.75
C GLU A 602 8.36 -38.53 -37.27
N ARG A 603 7.19 -38.15 -37.82
CA ARG A 603 7.00 -37.93 -39.26
C ARG A 603 7.79 -36.76 -39.82
N PHE A 604 7.95 -35.70 -39.03
CA PHE A 604 8.71 -34.50 -39.42
C PHE A 604 10.17 -34.51 -38.92
N GLU A 605 10.63 -35.66 -38.39
CA GLU A 605 11.98 -35.87 -37.85
C GLU A 605 12.41 -34.81 -36.81
N ILE A 606 11.47 -34.36 -35.97
CA ILE A 606 11.75 -33.44 -34.86
C ILE A 606 12.32 -34.25 -33.71
N ARG A 607 13.61 -34.08 -33.39
CA ARG A 607 14.27 -34.76 -32.27
C ARG A 607 14.09 -34.00 -30.96
N ILE A 608 14.11 -34.73 -29.84
CA ILE A 608 14.05 -34.19 -28.48
C ILE A 608 15.25 -34.67 -27.65
N SER A 609 15.63 -33.90 -26.63
CA SER A 609 16.73 -34.27 -25.74
C SER A 609 16.42 -35.48 -24.88
N ARG A 610 17.46 -36.21 -24.47
CA ARG A 610 17.36 -37.33 -23.51
C ARG A 610 16.65 -36.93 -22.21
N MET A 611 16.87 -35.70 -21.74
CA MET A 611 16.22 -35.16 -20.55
C MET A 611 14.71 -35.02 -20.75
N ALA A 612 14.27 -34.40 -21.85
CA ALA A 612 12.86 -34.27 -22.17
C ALA A 612 12.17 -35.64 -22.32
N ALA A 613 12.84 -36.59 -23.00
CA ALA A 613 12.34 -37.96 -23.16
C ALA A 613 12.18 -38.70 -21.82
N GLY A 614 13.09 -38.51 -20.87
CA GLY A 614 13.01 -39.10 -19.52
C GLY A 614 11.83 -38.58 -18.70
N VAL A 615 11.58 -37.26 -18.73
CA VAL A 615 10.44 -36.65 -18.04
C VAL A 615 9.11 -37.08 -18.66
N LEU A 616 9.04 -37.12 -19.99
CA LEU A 616 7.88 -37.62 -20.74
C LEU A 616 7.56 -39.08 -20.36
N LYS A 617 8.58 -39.94 -20.27
CA LYS A 617 8.42 -41.34 -19.85
C LYS A 617 7.77 -41.46 -18.46
N ASN A 618 8.24 -40.69 -17.49
CA ASN A 618 7.69 -40.67 -16.14
C ASN A 618 6.24 -40.15 -16.11
N HIS A 619 5.91 -39.16 -16.96
CA HIS A 619 4.56 -38.60 -17.05
C HIS A 619 3.54 -39.61 -17.62
N PHE A 620 3.89 -40.32 -18.70
CA PHE A 620 3.04 -41.37 -19.25
C PHE A 620 2.92 -42.60 -18.31
N GLY A 621 4.00 -42.96 -17.60
CA GLY A 621 3.96 -44.05 -16.62
C GLY A 621 3.05 -43.81 -15.41
N ARG A 622 2.82 -42.54 -15.01
CA ARG A 622 1.89 -42.18 -13.92
C ARG A 622 0.42 -42.21 -14.36
N THR A 623 0.13 -42.05 -15.65
CA THR A 623 -1.23 -41.94 -16.19
C THR A 623 -1.79 -43.28 -16.70
N GLU A 624 -0.93 -44.28 -16.95
CA GLU A 624 -1.32 -45.60 -17.47
C GLU A 624 -1.46 -46.69 -16.38
N LYS A 625 -2.38 -46.54 -15.42
CA LYS A 625 -2.84 -47.67 -14.59
C LYS A 625 -4.07 -48.41 -15.13
N GLY A 626 -4.48 -48.13 -16.36
CA GLY A 626 -5.53 -48.92 -17.02
C GLY A 626 -5.81 -48.47 -18.45
N ALA A 627 -5.14 -49.07 -19.43
CA ALA A 627 -5.67 -49.36 -20.77
C ALA A 627 -4.57 -50.00 -21.64
N ASN A 628 -4.78 -51.26 -22.02
CA ASN A 628 -4.07 -51.91 -23.12
C ASN A 628 -4.60 -51.37 -24.45
N SER A 629 -3.78 -50.65 -25.23
CA SER A 629 -3.72 -50.73 -26.71
C SER A 629 -2.85 -49.60 -27.30
N GLY A 630 -1.80 -49.96 -28.04
CA GLY A 630 -0.99 -49.06 -28.89
C GLY A 630 0.51 -49.28 -28.74
N GLU A 631 1.31 -49.04 -29.79
CA GLU A 631 2.78 -49.11 -29.78
C GLU A 631 3.36 -48.51 -28.49
N SER A 632 4.30 -49.23 -27.88
CA SER A 632 4.88 -48.82 -26.60
C SER A 632 5.46 -47.41 -26.75
N ILE A 633 5.02 -46.46 -25.94
CA ILE A 633 5.54 -45.08 -25.91
C ILE A 633 7.07 -45.09 -25.75
N ASP A 634 7.61 -46.11 -25.10
CA ASP A 634 9.06 -46.34 -24.99
C ASP A 634 9.75 -46.55 -26.34
N THR A 635 9.08 -47.16 -27.32
CA THR A 635 9.61 -47.30 -28.69
C THR A 635 9.57 -45.98 -29.46
N LEU A 636 8.51 -45.19 -29.31
CA LEU A 636 8.39 -43.87 -29.94
C LEU A 636 9.40 -42.87 -29.35
N LEU A 637 9.54 -42.81 -28.03
CA LEU A 637 10.51 -41.94 -27.37
C LEU A 637 11.95 -42.30 -27.75
N LYS A 638 12.29 -43.60 -27.84
CA LYS A 638 13.61 -44.03 -28.32
C LYS A 638 13.91 -43.56 -29.74
N LYS A 639 12.91 -43.57 -30.63
CA LYS A 639 13.08 -43.08 -31.99
C LYS A 639 13.23 -41.57 -32.05
N VAL A 640 12.55 -40.81 -31.19
CA VAL A 640 12.53 -39.34 -31.25
C VAL A 640 13.69 -38.70 -30.44
N THR A 641 14.40 -39.47 -29.61
CA THR A 641 15.48 -38.95 -28.76
C THR A 641 16.79 -38.72 -29.52
N ASP A 642 17.43 -37.57 -29.28
CA ASP A 642 18.81 -37.25 -29.68
C ASP A 642 19.63 -36.84 -28.44
N ASP A 643 20.83 -37.41 -28.33
CA ASP A 643 21.74 -37.22 -27.21
C ASP A 643 22.58 -35.93 -27.31
N GLN A 644 22.60 -35.27 -28.47
CA GLN A 644 23.38 -34.03 -28.68
C GLN A 644 22.59 -32.75 -28.36
N LEU A 645 21.28 -32.85 -28.17
CA LEU A 645 20.39 -31.73 -27.87
C LEU A 645 20.36 -31.39 -26.38
N THR A 646 20.31 -30.11 -26.08
CA THR A 646 20.32 -29.54 -24.73
C THR A 646 19.22 -28.49 -24.57
N ILE A 647 18.61 -28.43 -23.38
CA ILE A 647 17.63 -27.39 -23.05
C ILE A 647 18.41 -26.24 -22.41
N LEU A 648 18.28 -25.01 -22.96
CA LEU A 648 19.13 -23.86 -22.60
C LEU A 648 18.58 -23.03 -21.42
N SER A 649 17.33 -23.20 -21.05
CA SER A 649 16.66 -22.35 -20.07
C SER A 649 17.19 -22.59 -18.66
N LYS A 650 17.90 -21.60 -18.12
CA LYS A 650 18.29 -21.52 -16.71
C LYS A 650 17.08 -21.66 -15.77
N GLU A 651 15.90 -21.19 -16.20
CA GLU A 651 14.64 -21.29 -15.45
C GLU A 651 14.07 -22.72 -15.40
N LEU A 652 14.34 -23.58 -16.41
CA LEU A 652 14.01 -25.01 -16.35
C LEU A 652 15.02 -25.80 -15.51
N PHE A 653 16.27 -25.36 -15.47
CA PHE A 653 17.24 -25.85 -14.48
C PHE A 653 16.83 -25.45 -13.06
N ASP A 654 16.23 -24.28 -12.83
CA ASP A 654 15.72 -23.94 -11.50
C ASP A 654 14.45 -24.74 -11.11
N THR A 655 13.68 -25.24 -12.09
CA THR A 655 12.50 -26.09 -11.82
C THR A 655 12.82 -27.59 -11.72
N ILE A 656 13.99 -28.05 -12.17
CA ILE A 656 14.39 -29.48 -12.11
C ILE A 656 15.67 -29.73 -11.30
N SER A 657 16.60 -28.78 -11.23
CA SER A 657 17.71 -28.74 -10.26
C SER A 657 17.50 -27.55 -9.33
N VAL A 658 16.65 -27.76 -8.34
CA VAL A 658 16.32 -26.77 -7.33
C VAL A 658 17.62 -26.22 -6.73
N HIS A 659 17.84 -24.90 -6.76
CA HIS A 659 19.00 -24.30 -6.11
C HIS A 659 19.07 -24.75 -4.64
N PRO A 660 20.23 -24.99 -3.99
CA PRO A 660 20.29 -25.51 -2.61
C PRO A 660 19.49 -24.71 -1.57
N ARG A 661 19.20 -23.44 -1.88
CA ARG A 661 18.30 -22.58 -1.10
C ARG A 661 16.86 -23.11 -1.05
N ASP A 662 16.39 -23.67 -2.15
CA ASP A 662 15.00 -24.08 -2.37
C ASP A 662 14.83 -25.61 -2.31
N MET A 663 15.94 -26.37 -2.27
CA MET A 663 15.94 -27.82 -2.08
C MET A 663 15.35 -28.18 -0.71
N ASN A 664 14.57 -29.27 -0.67
CA ASN A 664 14.09 -29.83 0.59
C ASN A 664 15.22 -30.57 1.35
N TYR A 665 14.94 -30.97 2.60
CA TYR A 665 15.94 -31.64 3.45
C TYR A 665 16.55 -32.89 2.77
N ASP A 666 15.71 -33.75 2.18
CA ASP A 666 16.14 -35.03 1.61
C ASP A 666 16.96 -34.84 0.31
N GLU A 667 16.61 -33.84 -0.49
CA GLU A 667 17.37 -33.42 -1.67
C GLU A 667 18.75 -32.86 -1.28
N LEU A 668 18.84 -32.07 -0.21
CA LEU A 668 20.11 -31.52 0.27
C LEU A 668 21.03 -32.58 0.87
N GLU A 669 20.49 -33.59 1.55
CA GLU A 669 21.29 -34.74 2.02
C GLU A 669 21.83 -35.54 0.83
N CYS A 670 21.00 -35.86 -0.16
CA CYS A 670 21.44 -36.52 -1.38
C CYS A 670 22.54 -35.71 -2.09
N HIS A 671 22.33 -34.40 -2.23
CA HIS A 671 23.28 -33.49 -2.87
C HIS A 671 24.59 -33.36 -2.05
N LEU A 672 24.53 -33.38 -0.71
CA LEU A 672 25.72 -33.41 0.13
C LEU A 672 26.54 -34.68 -0.10
N VAL A 673 25.89 -35.84 -0.15
CA VAL A 673 26.55 -37.13 -0.44
C VAL A 673 27.21 -37.10 -1.81
N GLU A 674 26.53 -36.57 -2.83
CA GLU A 674 27.12 -36.41 -4.16
C GLU A 674 28.35 -35.50 -4.17
N LEU A 675 28.31 -34.36 -3.48
CA LEU A 675 29.44 -33.43 -3.41
C LEU A 675 30.62 -34.03 -2.63
N GLU A 676 30.36 -34.75 -1.54
CA GLU A 676 31.39 -35.47 -0.76
C GLU A 676 32.07 -36.55 -1.63
N GLN A 677 31.29 -37.32 -2.40
CA GLN A 677 31.82 -38.33 -3.34
C GLN A 677 32.65 -37.71 -4.47
N LYS A 678 32.17 -36.60 -5.04
CA LYS A 678 32.85 -35.89 -6.14
C LYS A 678 34.00 -34.99 -5.64
N LYS A 679 34.26 -34.93 -4.32
CA LYS A 679 35.25 -34.05 -3.67
C LYS A 679 35.09 -32.57 -4.04
N LEU A 680 33.84 -32.13 -4.20
CA LEU A 680 33.48 -30.74 -4.52
C LEU A 680 33.22 -29.93 -3.24
N ASN A 681 33.03 -28.62 -3.39
CA ASN A 681 32.82 -27.72 -2.26
C ASN A 681 31.47 -27.98 -1.56
N THR A 682 31.50 -28.49 -0.33
CA THR A 682 30.31 -28.83 0.49
C THR A 682 29.85 -27.69 1.38
N ARG A 683 30.61 -26.58 1.50
CA ARG A 683 30.40 -25.54 2.54
C ARG A 683 29.02 -24.91 2.48
N GLY A 684 28.53 -24.58 1.27
CA GLY A 684 27.23 -23.94 1.08
C GLY A 684 26.05 -24.85 1.47
N VAL A 685 26.15 -26.14 1.11
CA VAL A 685 25.13 -27.16 1.40
C VAL A 685 25.11 -27.47 2.89
N LEU A 686 26.27 -27.68 3.52
CA LEU A 686 26.39 -27.92 4.96
C LEU A 686 25.74 -26.79 5.79
N ARG A 687 26.02 -25.53 5.42
CA ARG A 687 25.39 -24.37 6.08
C ARG A 687 23.87 -24.40 5.97
N ARG A 688 23.33 -24.67 4.79
CA ARG A 688 21.88 -24.67 4.54
C ARG A 688 21.19 -25.86 5.22
N LEU A 689 21.80 -27.04 5.12
CA LEU A 689 21.32 -28.27 5.75
C LEU A 689 21.29 -28.12 7.28
N LEU A 690 22.29 -27.48 7.88
CA LEU A 690 22.28 -27.16 9.31
C LEU A 690 21.09 -26.27 9.69
N GLN A 691 20.87 -25.16 8.97
CA GLN A 691 19.76 -24.25 9.24
C GLN A 691 18.39 -24.92 9.08
N LEU A 692 18.22 -25.75 8.05
CA LEU A 692 16.98 -26.52 7.84
C LEU A 692 16.78 -27.59 8.91
N SER A 693 17.84 -28.28 9.32
CA SER A 693 17.78 -29.27 10.40
C SER A 693 17.32 -28.67 11.72
N VAL A 694 17.77 -27.45 12.04
CA VAL A 694 17.31 -26.72 13.24
C VAL A 694 15.84 -26.35 13.10
N ARG A 695 15.43 -25.79 11.95
CA ARG A 695 14.05 -25.38 11.68
C ARG A 695 13.06 -26.55 11.71
N GLU A 696 13.45 -27.73 11.23
CA GLU A 696 12.63 -28.96 11.26
C GLU A 696 12.68 -29.70 12.60
N GLY A 697 13.47 -29.22 13.58
CA GLY A 697 13.57 -29.85 14.90
C GLY A 697 14.44 -31.12 14.96
N ARG A 698 15.27 -31.38 13.95
CA ARG A 698 16.18 -32.53 13.89
C ARG A 698 17.49 -32.25 14.64
N TYR A 699 17.40 -31.98 15.95
CA TYR A 699 18.53 -31.44 16.74
C TYR A 699 19.77 -32.35 16.83
N LYS A 700 19.59 -33.67 16.90
CA LYS A 700 20.71 -34.62 16.93
C LYS A 700 21.57 -34.53 15.67
N ARG A 701 20.91 -34.53 14.50
CA ARG A 701 21.57 -34.39 13.19
C ARG A 701 22.18 -33.00 13.02
N ALA A 702 21.52 -31.95 13.50
CA ALA A 702 22.07 -30.60 13.46
C ALA A 702 23.40 -30.47 14.23
N LEU A 703 23.58 -31.18 15.36
CA LEU A 703 24.85 -31.21 16.09
C LEU A 703 25.96 -31.89 15.27
N GLU A 704 25.66 -33.00 14.58
CA GLU A 704 26.61 -33.67 13.67
C GLU A 704 27.02 -32.75 12.51
N LEU A 705 26.04 -32.07 11.90
CA LEU A 705 26.29 -31.14 10.80
C LEU A 705 27.12 -29.93 11.25
N LYS A 706 26.92 -29.46 12.48
CA LYS A 706 27.74 -28.40 13.07
C LYS A 706 29.20 -28.86 13.21
N GLN A 707 29.46 -30.09 13.64
CA GLN A 707 30.82 -30.64 13.68
C GLN A 707 31.44 -30.73 12.28
N LYS A 708 30.66 -31.18 11.28
CA LYS A 708 31.09 -31.18 9.87
C LYS A 708 31.40 -29.77 9.35
N CYS A 709 30.59 -28.77 9.71
CA CYS A 709 30.84 -27.37 9.37
C CYS A 709 32.16 -26.85 9.96
N ASP A 710 32.43 -27.18 11.23
CA ASP A 710 33.67 -26.79 11.92
C ASP A 710 34.90 -27.44 11.25
N GLN A 711 34.81 -28.73 10.91
CA GLN A 711 35.86 -29.47 10.17
C GLN A 711 36.12 -28.89 8.77
N ALA A 712 35.05 -28.53 8.05
CA ALA A 712 35.12 -27.95 6.71
C ALA A 712 35.50 -26.45 6.70
N LYS A 713 35.68 -25.85 7.89
CA LYS A 713 35.97 -24.42 8.12
C LYS A 713 34.99 -23.52 7.34
N VAL A 714 33.69 -23.76 7.53
CA VAL A 714 32.63 -22.97 6.90
C VAL A 714 32.57 -21.58 7.55
N ASP A 715 32.50 -20.53 6.72
CA ASP A 715 32.33 -19.16 7.21
C ASP A 715 31.00 -19.01 7.96
N GLN A 716 31.09 -18.57 9.22
CA GLN A 716 29.95 -18.45 10.11
C GLN A 716 29.20 -17.13 9.82
N SER A 717 28.10 -17.23 9.07
CA SER A 717 27.22 -16.08 8.86
C SER A 717 26.37 -15.77 10.10
N SER A 718 25.90 -14.53 10.22
CA SER A 718 24.99 -14.12 11.30
C SER A 718 23.75 -15.01 11.41
N GLY A 719 23.14 -15.38 10.28
CA GLY A 719 22.00 -16.32 10.25
C GLY A 719 22.35 -17.75 10.64
N MET A 720 23.60 -18.21 10.40
CA MET A 720 24.07 -19.51 10.85
C MET A 720 24.27 -19.50 12.38
N LEU A 721 24.93 -18.48 12.93
CA LEU A 721 25.10 -18.31 14.38
C LEU A 721 23.74 -18.20 15.10
N ALA A 722 22.79 -17.45 14.54
CA ALA A 722 21.44 -17.36 15.11
C ALA A 722 20.70 -18.71 15.14
N SER A 723 20.94 -19.57 14.14
CA SER A 723 20.36 -20.94 14.12
C SER A 723 21.08 -21.86 15.11
N ILE A 724 22.38 -21.66 15.35
CA ILE A 724 23.15 -22.41 16.36
C ILE A 724 22.73 -22.02 17.78
N VAL A 725 22.41 -20.74 18.03
CA VAL A 725 21.81 -20.28 19.29
C VAL A 725 20.50 -21.03 19.55
N GLU A 726 19.62 -21.12 18.54
CA GLU A 726 18.38 -21.87 18.65
C GLU A 726 18.63 -23.37 18.89
N LEU A 727 19.59 -23.97 18.18
CA LEU A 727 19.99 -25.37 18.39
C LEU A 727 20.39 -25.66 19.83
N TYR A 728 21.34 -24.91 20.40
CA TYR A 728 21.79 -25.14 21.77
C TYR A 728 20.72 -24.83 22.82
N THR A 729 19.85 -23.86 22.55
CA THR A 729 18.69 -23.56 23.41
C THR A 729 17.75 -24.76 23.48
N LYS A 730 17.45 -25.40 22.34
CA LYS A 730 16.55 -26.56 22.29
C LYS A 730 17.20 -27.86 22.78
N VAL A 731 18.52 -28.00 22.64
CA VAL A 731 19.29 -29.11 23.23
C VAL A 731 19.41 -28.98 24.76
N GLY A 732 19.22 -27.78 25.31
CA GLY A 732 19.20 -27.52 26.75
C GLY A 732 20.57 -27.20 27.36
N ASP A 733 21.50 -26.68 26.55
CA ASP A 733 22.84 -26.25 26.98
C ASP A 733 22.90 -24.70 27.08
N PRO A 734 22.74 -24.12 28.28
CA PRO A 734 22.73 -22.67 28.44
C PRO A 734 24.12 -22.04 28.23
N VAL A 735 25.20 -22.76 28.52
CA VAL A 735 26.57 -22.23 28.47
C VAL A 735 26.99 -22.01 27.02
N GLN A 736 26.78 -23.00 26.16
CA GLN A 736 27.10 -22.87 24.73
C GLN A 736 26.19 -21.88 24.03
N THR A 737 24.93 -21.79 24.45
CA THR A 737 23.97 -20.80 23.94
C THR A 737 24.47 -19.38 24.21
N GLY A 738 24.84 -19.08 25.47
CA GLY A 738 25.39 -17.78 25.85
C GLY A 738 26.68 -17.43 25.11
N ARG A 739 27.62 -18.36 24.99
CA ARG A 739 28.88 -18.15 24.25
C ARG A 739 28.64 -17.84 22.77
N THR A 740 27.73 -18.56 22.12
CA THR A 740 27.39 -18.35 20.70
C THR A 740 26.70 -17.00 20.51
N LEU A 741 25.84 -16.59 21.46
CA LEU A 741 25.17 -15.30 21.43
C LEU A 741 26.16 -14.14 21.59
N GLU A 742 27.09 -14.24 22.55
CA GLU A 742 28.18 -13.26 22.70
C GLU A 742 29.06 -13.18 21.44
N GLN A 743 29.36 -14.32 20.83
CA GLN A 743 30.12 -14.38 19.58
C GLN A 743 29.38 -13.65 18.45
N LEU A 744 28.06 -13.85 18.34
CA LEU A 744 27.22 -13.18 17.36
C LEU A 744 27.22 -11.66 17.55
N TYR A 745 27.09 -11.17 18.79
CA TYR A 745 27.13 -9.72 19.06
C TYR A 745 28.51 -9.11 18.80
N LYS A 746 29.60 -9.83 19.08
CA LYS A 746 30.97 -9.37 18.81
C LYS A 746 31.29 -9.30 17.31
N GLN A 747 30.86 -10.30 16.54
CA GLN A 747 31.15 -10.38 15.10
C GLN A 747 30.20 -9.54 14.24
N PHE A 748 28.93 -9.40 14.66
CA PHE A 748 27.88 -8.74 13.89
C PHE A 748 27.05 -7.79 14.77
N PRO A 749 27.60 -6.64 15.19
CA PRO A 749 26.91 -5.71 16.11
C PRO A 749 25.62 -5.09 15.55
N GLY A 750 25.48 -5.03 14.22
CA GLY A 750 24.25 -4.55 13.56
C GLY A 750 23.19 -5.63 13.30
N PHE A 751 23.46 -6.90 13.64
CA PHE A 751 22.52 -8.00 13.41
C PHE A 751 21.55 -8.13 14.58
N ILE A 752 20.26 -7.99 14.28
CA ILE A 752 19.19 -8.08 15.26
C ILE A 752 18.71 -9.53 15.35
N VAL A 753 18.87 -10.17 16.52
CA VAL A 753 18.36 -11.53 16.77
C VAL A 753 16.84 -11.48 16.99
N ASP A 754 16.14 -12.43 16.38
CA ASP A 754 14.69 -12.61 16.52
C ASP A 754 14.28 -12.73 17.99
N GLU A 755 13.19 -12.08 18.40
CA GLU A 755 12.79 -12.00 19.81
C GLU A 755 12.48 -13.38 20.42
N HIS A 756 11.85 -14.27 19.65
CA HIS A 756 11.46 -15.60 20.12
C HIS A 756 12.66 -16.47 20.54
N LYS A 757 13.82 -16.33 19.89
CA LYS A 757 15.05 -17.08 20.24
C LYS A 757 15.62 -16.63 21.59
N ILE A 758 15.57 -15.32 21.85
CA ILE A 758 16.02 -14.73 23.11
C ILE A 758 15.07 -15.11 24.25
N ILE A 759 13.75 -15.08 24.02
CA ILE A 759 12.75 -15.50 25.00
C ILE A 759 12.89 -17.00 25.32
N ASP A 760 13.13 -17.84 24.32
CA ASP A 760 13.36 -19.28 24.53
C ASP A 760 14.64 -19.55 25.33
N TYR A 761 15.70 -18.76 25.10
CA TYR A 761 16.92 -18.85 25.91
C TYR A 761 16.70 -18.38 27.36
N ALA A 762 15.98 -17.28 27.55
CA ALA A 762 15.56 -16.83 28.88
C ALA A 762 14.73 -17.91 29.60
N ALA A 763 13.84 -18.61 28.89
CA ALA A 763 13.04 -19.70 29.43
C ALA A 763 13.89 -20.90 29.87
N LEU A 764 14.97 -21.21 29.13
CA LEU A 764 15.95 -22.23 29.51
C LEU A 764 16.74 -21.81 30.76
N LEU A 765 17.13 -20.54 30.87
CA LEU A 765 17.85 -20.03 32.04
C LEU A 765 17.00 -20.13 33.31
N VAL A 766 15.71 -19.80 33.24
CA VAL A 766 14.77 -19.95 34.36
C VAL A 766 14.63 -21.41 34.79
N GLU A 767 14.52 -22.34 33.83
CA GLU A 767 14.45 -23.78 34.13
C GLU A 767 15.69 -24.29 34.89
N ARG A 768 16.85 -23.66 34.67
CA ARG A 768 18.11 -23.94 35.38
C ARG A 768 18.30 -23.12 36.65
N GLY A 769 17.30 -22.34 37.07
CA GLY A 769 17.32 -21.51 38.28
C GLY A 769 18.09 -20.18 38.16
N GLN A 770 18.37 -19.72 36.93
CA GLN A 770 19.09 -18.48 36.66
C GLN A 770 18.13 -17.34 36.26
N LEU A 771 17.24 -16.94 37.18
CA LEU A 771 16.23 -15.90 36.92
C LEU A 771 16.86 -14.52 36.59
N ASP A 772 17.91 -14.13 37.32
CA ASP A 772 18.61 -12.86 37.08
C ASP A 772 19.33 -12.85 35.72
N GLY A 773 19.87 -14.00 35.31
CA GLY A 773 20.44 -14.19 33.98
C GLY A 773 19.40 -13.99 32.88
N ALA A 774 18.21 -14.56 33.05
CA ALA A 774 17.09 -14.37 32.13
C ALA A 774 16.68 -12.90 32.03
N ARG A 775 16.54 -12.20 33.17
CA ARG A 775 16.21 -10.75 33.20
C ARG A 775 17.27 -9.90 32.51
N LYS A 776 18.56 -10.21 32.70
CA LYS A 776 19.68 -9.52 32.06
C LYS A 776 19.62 -9.64 30.53
N VAL A 777 19.48 -10.86 30.02
CA VAL A 777 19.43 -11.13 28.57
C VAL A 777 18.23 -10.44 27.90
N LEU A 778 17.06 -10.45 28.54
CA LEU A 778 15.86 -9.78 28.03
C LEU A 778 16.01 -8.25 27.99
N ARG A 779 16.64 -7.66 29.02
CA ARG A 779 16.93 -6.23 29.09
C ARG A 779 17.93 -5.82 28.01
N GLU A 780 19.03 -6.56 27.87
CA GLU A 780 20.07 -6.29 26.88
C GLU A 780 19.49 -6.27 25.46
N ARG A 781 18.59 -7.21 25.12
CA ARG A 781 17.92 -7.21 23.81
C ARG A 781 16.97 -6.03 23.63
N ALA A 782 16.22 -5.64 24.66
CA ALA A 782 15.30 -4.51 24.61
C ALA A 782 16.04 -3.17 24.43
N THR A 783 17.24 -3.03 25.01
CA THR A 783 18.06 -1.80 24.88
C THR A 783 18.90 -1.76 23.60
N SER A 784 19.21 -2.90 22.98
CA SER A 784 20.21 -3.00 21.89
C SER A 784 19.66 -2.77 20.45
N GLY A 785 18.65 -1.93 20.27
CA GLY A 785 18.24 -1.42 18.95
C GLY A 785 17.13 -2.19 18.22
N GLY A 786 16.18 -1.43 17.65
CA GLY A 786 14.99 -1.89 16.91
C GLY A 786 13.71 -1.88 17.76
N LYS A 787 12.58 -1.44 17.16
CA LYS A 787 11.26 -1.55 17.82
C LYS A 787 10.93 -3.03 18.06
N LEU A 788 10.58 -3.38 19.30
CA LEU A 788 10.03 -4.70 19.62
C LEU A 788 8.70 -4.86 18.86
N ARG A 789 8.61 -5.85 17.98
CA ARG A 789 7.39 -6.14 17.20
C ARG A 789 6.34 -6.94 18.00
N GLY A 790 6.75 -7.50 19.15
CA GLY A 790 5.97 -8.48 19.91
C GLY A 790 4.63 -7.99 20.47
N ALA A 791 4.51 -6.68 20.76
CA ALA A 791 3.28 -6.13 21.35
C ALA A 791 2.09 -6.06 20.39
N ASP A 792 2.34 -5.84 19.09
CA ASP A 792 1.29 -5.57 18.08
C ASP A 792 0.95 -6.81 17.22
N ASP A 793 1.92 -7.71 16.95
CA ASP A 793 1.74 -8.84 16.02
C ASP A 793 1.39 -10.18 16.68
N GLY A 794 1.38 -10.28 18.02
CA GLY A 794 1.02 -11.50 18.78
C GLY A 794 1.93 -12.72 18.60
N SER A 795 2.94 -12.65 17.72
CA SER A 795 3.81 -13.76 17.31
C SER A 795 4.70 -14.31 18.44
N THR A 796 5.05 -13.49 19.43
CA THR A 796 5.88 -13.87 20.58
C THR A 796 5.06 -14.35 21.79
N SER A 797 3.73 -14.21 21.78
CA SER A 797 2.86 -14.48 22.93
C SER A 797 3.00 -15.91 23.46
N LYS A 798 3.13 -16.91 22.57
CA LYS A 798 3.35 -18.30 22.96
C LYS A 798 4.68 -18.53 23.67
N ASN A 799 5.76 -17.89 23.22
CA ASN A 799 7.08 -18.00 23.84
C ASN A 799 7.09 -17.32 25.21
N VAL A 800 6.46 -16.14 25.33
CA VAL A 800 6.29 -15.44 26.61
C VAL A 800 5.47 -16.28 27.57
N TRP A 801 4.37 -16.88 27.11
CA TRP A 801 3.55 -17.80 27.91
C TRP A 801 4.36 -19.00 28.41
N ASN A 802 5.22 -19.58 27.56
CA ASN A 802 6.12 -20.68 27.93
C ASN A 802 7.15 -20.24 28.98
N LEU A 803 7.78 -19.07 28.81
CA LEU A 803 8.69 -18.48 29.79
C LEU A 803 8.01 -18.30 31.16
N LEU A 804 6.82 -17.70 31.17
CA LEU A 804 6.05 -17.48 32.39
C LEU A 804 5.60 -18.80 33.02
N SER A 805 5.21 -19.79 32.22
CA SER A 805 4.81 -21.12 32.71
C SER A 805 5.99 -21.86 33.35
N LYS A 806 7.18 -21.81 32.74
CA LYS A 806 8.41 -22.35 33.35
C LYS A 806 8.80 -21.60 34.61
N THR A 807 8.58 -20.29 34.65
CA THR A 807 8.81 -19.46 35.84
C THR A 807 7.87 -19.88 36.98
N ALA A 808 6.59 -20.06 36.69
CA ALA A 808 5.60 -20.52 37.67
C ALA A 808 5.94 -21.91 38.21
N GLN A 809 6.35 -22.85 37.35
CA GLN A 809 6.77 -24.19 37.76
C GLN A 809 8.04 -24.16 38.63
N TRP A 810 9.05 -23.38 38.22
CA TRP A 810 10.29 -23.24 38.97
C TRP A 810 10.06 -22.55 40.32
N ALA A 811 9.27 -21.48 40.37
CA ALA A 811 8.95 -20.75 41.58
C ALA A 811 8.17 -21.63 42.58
N ALA A 812 7.16 -22.38 42.10
CA ALA A 812 6.42 -23.33 42.93
C ALA A 812 7.32 -24.47 43.45
N ALA A 813 8.24 -24.99 42.62
CA ALA A 813 9.19 -26.02 43.03
C ALA A 813 10.27 -25.52 44.00
N SER A 814 10.55 -24.21 44.02
CA SER A 814 11.58 -23.60 44.88
C SER A 814 11.17 -23.49 46.35
N GLY A 815 9.94 -23.91 46.72
CA GLY A 815 9.52 -24.12 48.11
C GLY A 815 9.39 -22.86 48.97
N GLY A 816 9.44 -21.66 48.36
CA GLY A 816 9.24 -20.39 49.06
C GLY A 816 7.76 -20.11 49.34
N LYS A 817 7.48 -19.37 50.41
CA LYS A 817 6.12 -18.87 50.69
C LYS A 817 5.73 -17.92 49.56
N VAL A 818 4.61 -18.18 48.87
CA VAL A 818 4.20 -17.37 47.71
C VAL A 818 3.59 -16.06 48.21
N GLU A 819 4.34 -14.97 48.12
CA GLU A 819 3.89 -13.61 48.45
C GLU A 819 3.27 -12.93 47.21
N SER A 820 2.30 -12.03 47.41
CA SER A 820 1.75 -11.19 46.34
C SER A 820 2.46 -9.83 46.33
N PRO A 821 3.09 -9.39 45.21
CA PRO A 821 3.11 -10.03 43.88
C PRO A 821 4.12 -11.17 43.77
N ASN A 822 3.69 -12.28 43.16
CA ASN A 822 4.50 -13.49 43.02
C ASN A 822 5.61 -13.36 41.97
N THR A 823 6.50 -14.36 41.90
CA THR A 823 7.70 -14.28 41.05
C THR A 823 7.33 -14.17 39.57
N THR A 824 6.31 -14.91 39.14
CA THR A 824 5.82 -14.87 37.76
C THR A 824 5.17 -13.53 37.41
N GLN A 825 4.46 -12.90 38.34
CA GLN A 825 3.88 -11.57 38.18
C GLN A 825 4.98 -10.51 38.06
N GLN A 826 6.01 -10.55 38.91
CA GLN A 826 7.15 -9.65 38.80
C GLN A 826 7.85 -9.78 37.45
N LEU A 827 7.97 -10.99 36.91
CA LEU A 827 8.54 -11.20 35.57
C LEU A 827 7.60 -10.70 34.46
N LEU A 828 6.29 -10.89 34.59
CA LEU A 828 5.31 -10.38 33.63
C LEU A 828 5.31 -8.85 33.59
N ASP A 829 5.29 -8.19 34.74
CA ASP A 829 5.32 -6.73 34.84
C ASP A 829 6.63 -6.18 34.23
N PHE A 830 7.76 -6.85 34.48
CA PHE A 830 9.05 -6.53 33.83
C PHE A 830 9.01 -6.68 32.29
N LEU A 831 8.35 -7.71 31.76
CA LEU A 831 8.21 -7.90 30.32
C LEU A 831 7.30 -6.84 29.67
N VAL A 832 6.27 -6.39 30.39
CA VAL A 832 5.39 -5.30 29.96
C VAL A 832 6.13 -3.97 29.95
N GLU A 833 6.91 -3.66 30.98
CA GLU A 833 7.77 -2.47 31.02
C GLU A 833 8.78 -2.40 29.87
N LEU A 834 9.35 -3.55 29.52
CA LEU A 834 10.28 -3.65 28.40
C LEU A 834 9.60 -3.62 27.02
N GLY A 835 8.26 -3.74 26.93
CA GLY A 835 7.52 -3.70 25.68
C GLY A 835 7.45 -5.04 24.91
N TYR A 836 7.67 -6.18 25.58
CA TYR A 836 7.57 -7.50 24.94
C TYR A 836 6.12 -7.98 24.75
N CYS A 837 5.21 -7.58 25.64
CA CYS A 837 3.81 -8.00 25.63
C CYS A 837 2.90 -7.01 26.37
N ASN A 838 1.59 -7.14 26.15
CA ASN A 838 0.54 -6.48 26.92
C ASN A 838 -0.13 -7.49 27.86
N TYR A 839 -0.86 -7.01 28.88
CA TYR A 839 -1.64 -7.89 29.75
C TYR A 839 -2.77 -8.58 28.97
N ASP A 840 -2.68 -9.91 28.86
CA ASP A 840 -3.68 -10.78 28.25
C ASP A 840 -4.09 -11.91 29.22
N ASN A 841 -5.31 -12.43 29.07
CA ASN A 841 -5.84 -13.54 29.86
C ASN A 841 -4.92 -14.77 29.79
N ALA A 842 -4.31 -15.03 28.63
CA ALA A 842 -3.37 -16.14 28.46
C ALA A 842 -2.10 -15.95 29.32
N LEU A 843 -1.51 -14.74 29.34
CA LEU A 843 -0.27 -14.43 30.05
C LEU A 843 -0.47 -14.23 31.56
N LEU A 844 -1.64 -13.78 31.97
CA LEU A 844 -2.03 -13.73 33.38
C LEU A 844 -2.38 -15.12 33.95
N GLY A 845 -2.61 -16.12 33.09
CA GLY A 845 -2.88 -17.50 33.52
C GLY A 845 -1.73 -18.13 34.32
N PRO A 846 -0.48 -18.13 33.82
CA PRO A 846 0.69 -18.60 34.55
C PRO A 846 0.87 -17.98 35.94
N VAL A 847 0.52 -16.69 36.12
CA VAL A 847 0.57 -16.00 37.41
C VAL A 847 -0.31 -16.69 38.44
N LEU A 848 -1.55 -17.03 38.07
CA LEU A 848 -2.45 -17.77 38.95
C LEU A 848 -2.02 -19.24 39.11
N ARG A 849 -1.42 -19.82 38.07
CA ARG A 849 -0.94 -21.20 38.08
C ARG A 849 0.20 -21.42 39.08
N GLU A 850 1.04 -20.42 39.35
CA GLU A 850 2.06 -20.48 40.41
C GLU A 850 1.43 -20.76 41.78
N TYR A 851 0.39 -20.01 42.17
CA TYR A 851 -0.33 -20.23 43.43
C TYR A 851 -1.03 -21.60 43.48
N LEU A 852 -1.66 -22.01 42.38
CA LEU A 852 -2.32 -23.32 42.29
C LEU A 852 -1.33 -24.48 42.40
N LEU A 853 -0.15 -24.39 41.78
CA LEU A 853 0.92 -25.40 41.87
C LEU A 853 1.55 -25.45 43.26
N ALA A 854 1.60 -24.31 43.96
CA ALA A 854 2.05 -24.22 45.35
C ALA A 854 1.01 -24.76 46.37
N GLY A 855 -0.20 -25.11 45.93
CA GLY A 855 -1.28 -25.62 46.78
C GLY A 855 -2.11 -24.53 47.48
N GLU A 856 -1.76 -23.25 47.31
CA GLU A 856 -2.39 -22.10 47.95
C GLU A 856 -3.67 -21.67 47.20
N LYS A 857 -4.72 -22.51 47.29
CA LYS A 857 -5.98 -22.32 46.54
C LYS A 857 -6.70 -21.01 46.88
N ARG A 858 -6.67 -20.60 48.15
CA ARG A 858 -7.37 -19.40 48.63
C ARG A 858 -6.76 -18.12 48.07
N THR A 859 -5.43 -18.00 48.13
CA THR A 859 -4.72 -16.83 47.59
C THR A 859 -4.87 -16.75 46.08
N ALA A 860 -4.92 -17.88 45.37
CA ALA A 860 -5.20 -17.90 43.93
C ALA A 860 -6.58 -17.29 43.57
N ILE A 861 -7.62 -17.55 44.37
CA ILE A 861 -8.97 -17.00 44.17
C ILE A 861 -9.02 -15.51 44.48
N GLU A 862 -8.37 -15.07 45.57
CA GLU A 862 -8.27 -13.66 45.94
C GLU A 862 -7.50 -12.87 44.89
N GLU A 863 -6.41 -13.44 44.36
CA GLU A 863 -5.62 -12.86 43.29
C GLU A 863 -6.40 -12.78 41.96
N PHE A 864 -7.18 -13.82 41.63
CA PHE A 864 -8.09 -13.77 40.48
C PHE A 864 -9.09 -12.61 40.59
N LYS A 865 -9.66 -12.38 41.78
CA LYS A 865 -10.56 -11.25 42.03
C LYS A 865 -9.84 -9.90 41.88
N ARG A 866 -8.60 -9.80 42.38
CA ARG A 866 -7.76 -8.60 42.20
C ARG A 866 -7.53 -8.32 40.72
N ILE A 867 -7.12 -9.33 39.94
CA ILE A 867 -6.90 -9.19 38.49
C ILE A 867 -8.19 -8.81 37.76
N ALA A 868 -9.34 -9.40 38.14
CA ALA A 868 -10.64 -9.07 37.57
C ALA A 868 -11.04 -7.61 37.84
N LYS A 869 -10.77 -7.10 39.04
CA LYS A 869 -11.06 -5.70 39.42
C LYS A 869 -10.12 -4.70 38.76
N ASP A 870 -8.81 -4.94 38.84
CA ASP A 870 -7.79 -3.97 38.46
C ASP A 870 -7.57 -3.95 36.94
N LYS A 871 -7.55 -5.13 36.31
CA LYS A 871 -7.22 -5.29 34.88
C LYS A 871 -8.44 -5.59 34.00
N ARG A 872 -9.65 -5.80 34.57
CA ARG A 872 -10.87 -6.23 33.85
C ARG A 872 -10.66 -7.47 32.98
N ARG A 873 -9.92 -8.44 33.49
CA ARG A 873 -9.53 -9.69 32.82
C ARG A 873 -9.82 -10.90 33.71
N THR A 874 -10.13 -12.06 33.13
CA THR A 874 -10.54 -13.29 33.85
C THR A 874 -9.68 -14.50 33.44
N PRO A 875 -8.38 -14.50 33.76
CA PRO A 875 -7.46 -15.61 33.46
C PRO A 875 -7.88 -16.90 34.19
N LEU A 876 -7.73 -18.07 33.53
CA LEU A 876 -8.10 -19.39 34.09
C LEU A 876 -9.52 -19.50 34.67
N GLN A 877 -10.47 -18.71 34.16
CA GLN A 877 -11.84 -18.66 34.70
C GLN A 877 -12.52 -20.04 34.82
N LEU A 878 -12.31 -20.94 33.85
CA LEU A 878 -12.92 -22.28 33.89
C LEU A 878 -12.31 -23.13 35.01
N GLU A 879 -10.98 -23.09 35.19
CA GLU A 879 -10.29 -23.85 36.23
C GLU A 879 -10.68 -23.36 37.63
N ILE A 880 -10.79 -22.04 37.84
CA ILE A 880 -11.15 -21.46 39.14
C ILE A 880 -12.62 -21.72 39.49
N ILE A 881 -13.54 -21.56 38.53
CA ILE A 881 -14.96 -21.86 38.78
C ILE A 881 -15.14 -23.36 39.02
N THR A 882 -14.43 -24.22 38.27
CA THR A 882 -14.47 -25.68 38.50
C THR A 882 -13.95 -26.02 39.89
N LEU A 883 -12.81 -25.46 40.31
CA LEU A 883 -12.25 -25.65 41.65
C LEU A 883 -13.26 -25.23 42.74
N LEU A 884 -13.90 -24.08 42.60
CA LEU A 884 -14.91 -23.60 43.55
C LEU A 884 -16.14 -24.51 43.59
N VAL A 885 -16.61 -25.01 42.44
CA VAL A 885 -17.72 -25.97 42.36
C VAL A 885 -17.34 -27.29 43.04
N GLU A 886 -16.15 -27.82 42.80
CA GLU A 886 -15.66 -29.02 43.48
C GLU A 886 -15.59 -28.82 44.99
N LEU A 887 -15.08 -27.68 45.47
CA LEU A 887 -15.01 -27.34 46.89
C LEU A 887 -16.40 -27.16 47.53
N THR A 888 -17.40 -26.68 46.79
CA THR A 888 -18.78 -26.60 47.31
C THR A 888 -19.47 -27.96 47.48
N ASN A 889 -19.07 -28.95 46.68
CA ASN A 889 -19.70 -30.28 46.67
C ASN A 889 -18.84 -31.36 47.37
N GLY A 890 -17.58 -31.04 47.72
CA GLY A 890 -16.64 -31.94 48.37
C GLY A 890 -16.83 -32.07 49.89
N PRO A 891 -16.22 -33.10 50.51
CA PRO A 891 -16.27 -33.30 51.96
C PRO A 891 -15.52 -32.18 52.70
N ALA A 892 -16.07 -31.75 53.86
CA ALA A 892 -15.59 -30.58 54.61
C ALA A 892 -14.15 -30.68 55.14
N GLU A 893 -13.51 -31.85 55.09
CA GLU A 893 -12.19 -32.13 55.67
C GLU A 893 -11.03 -32.14 54.65
N ALA A 894 -11.29 -31.94 53.35
CA ALA A 894 -10.31 -32.18 52.28
C ALA A 894 -9.54 -30.94 51.77
N SER A 895 -9.82 -29.72 52.26
CA SER A 895 -9.18 -28.50 51.76
C SER A 895 -9.26 -27.34 52.76
N ASP A 896 -8.37 -26.34 52.63
CA ASP A 896 -8.30 -25.14 53.50
C ASP A 896 -9.51 -24.17 53.41
N ILE A 897 -10.54 -24.53 52.63
CA ILE A 897 -11.72 -23.70 52.36
C ILE A 897 -12.95 -24.52 52.73
N SER A 898 -13.77 -24.01 53.66
CA SER A 898 -15.02 -24.68 54.05
C SER A 898 -16.04 -24.65 52.89
N PRO A 899 -16.97 -25.62 52.78
CA PRO A 899 -17.99 -25.61 51.73
C PRO A 899 -18.89 -24.37 51.74
N ALA A 900 -19.10 -23.77 52.92
CA ALA A 900 -19.85 -22.52 53.09
C ALA A 900 -19.07 -21.33 52.51
N ASP A 901 -17.77 -21.25 52.80
CA ASP A 901 -16.88 -20.23 52.26
C ASP A 901 -16.65 -20.41 50.75
N ALA A 902 -16.59 -21.65 50.26
CA ALA A 902 -16.50 -21.93 48.84
C ALA A 902 -17.76 -21.41 48.09
N LYS A 903 -18.94 -21.50 48.72
CA LYS A 903 -20.20 -21.01 48.13
C LYS A 903 -20.25 -19.49 48.07
N THR A 904 -19.79 -18.79 49.12
CA THR A 904 -19.69 -17.32 49.11
C THR A 904 -18.67 -16.86 48.07
N LEU A 905 -17.47 -17.46 48.05
CA LEU A 905 -16.43 -17.18 47.06
C LEU A 905 -16.89 -17.46 45.62
N LEU A 906 -17.65 -18.53 45.38
CA LEU A 906 -18.26 -18.83 44.08
C LEU A 906 -19.23 -17.74 43.64
N SER A 907 -20.12 -17.29 44.53
CA SER A 907 -21.08 -16.23 44.22
C SER A 907 -20.41 -14.90 43.88
N GLU A 908 -19.39 -14.50 44.66
CA GLU A 908 -18.61 -13.28 44.42
C GLU A 908 -17.81 -13.38 43.11
N THR A 909 -17.25 -14.55 42.81
CA THR A 909 -16.50 -14.80 41.58
C THR A 909 -17.40 -14.74 40.36
N ILE A 910 -18.58 -15.37 40.41
CA ILE A 910 -19.61 -15.30 39.35
C ILE A 910 -20.06 -13.85 39.13
N GLN A 911 -20.31 -13.09 40.20
CA GLN A 911 -20.68 -11.68 40.09
C GLN A 911 -19.59 -10.86 39.39
N SER A 912 -18.32 -11.08 39.77
CA SER A 912 -17.17 -10.40 39.16
C SER A 912 -17.01 -10.74 37.67
N VAL A 913 -17.17 -12.02 37.30
CA VAL A 913 -17.09 -12.47 35.90
C VAL A 913 -18.28 -11.94 35.08
N SER A 914 -19.48 -11.93 35.67
CA SER A 914 -20.70 -11.43 35.02
C SER A 914 -20.66 -9.93 34.76
N GLN A 915 -19.98 -9.15 35.59
CA GLN A 915 -19.75 -7.72 35.34
C GLN A 915 -18.85 -7.48 34.12
N ILE A 916 -17.94 -8.41 33.80
CA ILE A 916 -16.97 -8.27 32.71
C ILE A 916 -17.50 -8.85 31.40
N HIS A 917 -18.00 -10.09 31.41
CA HIS A 917 -18.39 -10.84 30.21
C HIS A 917 -19.91 -10.91 29.96
N GLY A 918 -20.70 -10.38 30.89
CA GLY A 918 -22.16 -10.47 30.88
C GLY A 918 -22.70 -11.79 31.43
N PRO A 919 -24.01 -11.84 31.74
CA PRO A 919 -24.63 -12.99 32.40
C PRO A 919 -24.65 -14.24 31.50
N VAL A 920 -24.86 -14.07 30.20
CA VAL A 920 -24.95 -15.20 29.23
C VAL A 920 -23.64 -15.98 29.16
N ASN A 921 -22.51 -15.30 28.97
CA ASN A 921 -21.20 -15.96 28.86
C ASN A 921 -20.77 -16.59 30.18
N THR A 922 -21.05 -15.92 31.29
CA THR A 922 -20.78 -16.44 32.65
C THR A 922 -21.57 -17.72 32.92
N ASN A 923 -22.86 -17.75 32.54
CA ASN A 923 -23.70 -18.93 32.65
C ASN A 923 -23.17 -20.08 31.79
N ASN A 924 -22.71 -19.81 30.56
CA ASN A 924 -22.11 -20.85 29.71
C ASN A 924 -20.81 -21.40 30.30
N THR A 925 -19.93 -20.56 30.85
CA THR A 925 -18.71 -21.02 31.55
C THR A 925 -19.06 -21.85 32.79
N LEU A 926 -20.09 -21.47 33.54
CA LEU A 926 -20.58 -22.22 34.70
C LEU A 926 -21.15 -23.59 34.29
N ILE A 927 -21.89 -23.67 33.19
CA ILE A 927 -22.42 -24.94 32.63
C ILE A 927 -21.26 -25.90 32.33
N VAL A 928 -20.20 -25.41 31.68
CA VAL A 928 -19.00 -26.23 31.39
C VAL A 928 -18.27 -26.62 32.68
N ALA A 929 -18.14 -25.71 33.66
CA ALA A 929 -17.52 -26.01 34.95
C ALA A 929 -18.29 -27.09 35.75
N LEU A 930 -19.63 -27.01 35.79
CA LEU A 930 -20.50 -28.02 36.42
C LEU A 930 -20.36 -29.39 35.73
N ALA A 931 -20.19 -29.39 34.41
CA ALA A 931 -19.92 -30.61 33.66
C ALA A 931 -18.57 -31.23 34.01
N VAL A 932 -17.52 -30.42 34.18
CA VAL A 932 -16.18 -30.92 34.58
C VAL A 932 -16.20 -31.44 36.02
N ALA A 933 -16.81 -30.71 36.95
CA ALA A 933 -16.89 -31.08 38.37
C ALA A 933 -17.80 -32.30 38.66
N GLY A 934 -18.63 -32.73 37.71
CA GLY A 934 -19.39 -33.97 37.81
C GLY A 934 -20.80 -33.88 38.42
N THR A 935 -21.38 -32.68 38.54
CA THR A 935 -22.68 -32.49 39.19
C THR A 935 -23.87 -32.52 38.22
N GLU A 936 -24.27 -33.71 37.74
CA GLU A 936 -25.37 -33.90 36.77
C GLU A 936 -26.68 -33.23 37.18
N ALA A 937 -27.05 -33.29 38.47
CA ALA A 937 -28.29 -32.73 38.98
C ALA A 937 -28.34 -31.19 38.98
N GLN A 938 -27.19 -30.52 39.18
CA GLN A 938 -27.09 -29.06 39.15
C GLN A 938 -26.99 -28.57 37.70
N LEU A 939 -26.21 -29.29 36.88
CA LEU A 939 -26.08 -29.04 35.45
C LEU A 939 -27.43 -29.12 34.73
N ARG A 940 -28.19 -30.20 34.94
CA ARG A 940 -29.51 -30.37 34.31
C ARG A 940 -30.52 -29.32 34.78
N ARG A 941 -30.50 -28.94 36.06
CA ARG A 941 -31.33 -27.84 36.59
C ARG A 941 -31.01 -26.51 35.90
N MET A 942 -29.74 -26.25 35.62
CA MET A 942 -29.33 -25.01 34.93
C MET A 942 -29.74 -25.00 33.46
N LEU A 943 -29.61 -26.13 32.76
CA LEU A 943 -29.97 -26.25 31.35
C LEU A 943 -31.48 -26.15 31.08
N ILE A 944 -32.33 -26.55 32.04
CA ILE A 944 -33.80 -26.48 31.92
C ILE A 944 -34.34 -25.08 32.23
N ASN A 945 -33.61 -24.26 33.00
CA ASN A 945 -34.13 -22.98 33.47
C ASN A 945 -34.34 -21.99 32.30
N PRO A 946 -35.59 -21.56 32.00
CA PRO A 946 -35.89 -20.69 30.87
C PRO A 946 -35.34 -19.25 31.02
N GLU A 947 -35.01 -18.84 32.25
CA GLU A 947 -34.41 -17.53 32.51
C GLU A 947 -32.92 -17.47 32.12
N VAL A 948 -32.28 -18.63 31.97
CA VAL A 948 -30.87 -18.75 31.60
C VAL A 948 -30.77 -18.80 30.09
N ARG A 949 -30.29 -17.70 29.50
CA ARG A 949 -29.92 -17.69 28.08
C ARG A 949 -28.64 -18.49 27.87
N ILE A 950 -28.70 -19.51 27.02
CA ILE A 950 -27.59 -20.42 26.72
C ILE A 950 -27.10 -20.16 25.29
N ASN A 951 -25.79 -20.15 25.09
CA ASN A 951 -25.17 -20.12 23.76
C ASN A 951 -24.49 -21.46 23.47
N HIS A 952 -25.14 -22.29 22.65
CA HIS A 952 -24.67 -23.63 22.28
C HIS A 952 -23.30 -23.62 21.60
N GLU A 953 -23.07 -22.70 20.65
CA GLU A 953 -21.81 -22.60 19.91
C GLU A 953 -20.64 -22.25 20.85
N TYR A 954 -20.88 -21.39 21.85
CA TYR A 954 -19.85 -21.07 22.85
C TYR A 954 -19.50 -22.29 23.72
N ILE A 955 -20.49 -23.08 24.14
CA ILE A 955 -20.25 -24.31 24.91
C ILE A 955 -19.47 -25.33 24.06
N LEU A 956 -19.81 -25.48 22.77
CA LEU A 956 -19.07 -26.36 21.86
C LEU A 956 -17.58 -25.99 21.76
N THR A 957 -17.25 -24.70 21.59
CA THR A 957 -15.84 -24.26 21.51
C THR A 957 -15.04 -24.58 22.79
N GLN A 958 -15.68 -24.48 23.98
CA GLN A 958 -15.04 -24.86 25.24
C GLN A 958 -14.89 -26.38 25.36
N CYS A 959 -15.87 -27.15 24.89
CA CYS A 959 -15.81 -28.61 24.83
C CYS A 959 -14.72 -29.10 23.87
N GLU A 960 -14.52 -28.46 22.72
CA GLU A 960 -13.40 -28.76 21.81
C GLU A 960 -12.04 -28.62 22.48
N PHE A 961 -11.85 -27.56 23.28
CA PHE A 961 -10.64 -27.36 24.06
C PHE A 961 -10.46 -28.45 25.12
N LEU A 962 -11.52 -28.81 25.85
CA LEU A 962 -11.48 -29.88 26.85
C LEU A 962 -11.14 -31.24 26.23
N VAL A 963 -11.73 -31.56 25.09
CA VAL A 963 -11.45 -32.77 24.32
C VAL A 963 -10.00 -32.78 23.83
N GLY A 964 -9.48 -31.65 23.34
CA GLY A 964 -8.06 -31.50 22.99
C GLY A 964 -7.11 -31.68 24.18
N SER A 965 -7.57 -31.41 25.41
CA SER A 965 -6.82 -31.67 26.65
C SER A 965 -6.97 -33.10 27.20
N GLY A 966 -7.68 -33.99 26.49
CA GLY A 966 -7.92 -35.38 26.86
C GLY A 966 -9.08 -35.60 27.85
N LYS A 967 -9.86 -34.57 28.18
CA LYS A 967 -11.01 -34.67 29.11
C LYS A 967 -12.31 -34.89 28.33
N ILE A 968 -12.61 -36.14 27.99
CA ILE A 968 -13.80 -36.52 27.20
C ILE A 968 -15.04 -36.68 28.09
N GLU A 969 -14.87 -37.17 29.33
CA GLU A 969 -15.96 -37.46 30.26
C GLU A 969 -16.90 -36.26 30.54
N PRO A 970 -16.41 -35.01 30.70
CA PRO A 970 -17.29 -33.83 30.86
C PRO A 970 -18.19 -33.58 29.65
N VAL A 971 -17.74 -33.90 28.43
CA VAL A 971 -18.51 -33.71 27.19
C VAL A 971 -19.60 -34.76 27.07
N LEU A 972 -19.32 -36.00 27.45
CA LEU A 972 -20.34 -37.05 27.53
C LEU A 972 -21.40 -36.73 28.59
N ARG A 973 -20.99 -36.19 29.74
CA ARG A 973 -21.90 -35.72 30.79
C ARG A 973 -22.80 -34.57 30.32
N LEU A 974 -22.27 -33.65 29.53
CA LEU A 974 -23.07 -32.59 28.89
C LEU A 974 -24.08 -33.15 27.90
N ALA A 975 -23.67 -34.09 27.03
CA ALA A 975 -24.55 -34.75 26.07
C ALA A 975 -25.74 -35.43 26.78
N LYS A 976 -25.46 -36.12 27.89
CA LYS A 976 -26.48 -36.76 28.73
C LYS A 976 -27.44 -35.75 29.37
N CYS A 977 -26.92 -34.63 29.89
CA CYS A 977 -27.74 -33.61 30.55
C CYS A 977 -28.50 -32.70 29.59
N SER A 978 -28.07 -32.58 28.32
CA SER A 978 -28.75 -31.80 27.27
C SER A 978 -29.95 -32.50 26.64
N LYS A 979 -30.26 -33.72 27.09
CA LYS A 979 -31.29 -34.57 26.51
C LYS A 979 -32.64 -33.86 26.35
N GLY A 980 -33.15 -33.84 25.11
CA GLY A 980 -34.47 -33.31 24.77
C GLY A 980 -34.61 -31.79 24.83
N LEU A 981 -33.49 -31.06 24.96
CA LEU A 981 -33.48 -29.60 24.92
C LEU A 981 -33.29 -29.11 23.48
N ALA A 982 -34.14 -28.19 23.02
CA ALA A 982 -34.02 -27.61 21.68
C ALA A 982 -32.81 -26.65 21.56
N ASN A 983 -32.44 -25.99 22.67
CA ASN A 983 -31.43 -24.94 22.68
C ASN A 983 -29.99 -25.46 22.78
N VAL A 984 -29.79 -26.73 23.15
CA VAL A 984 -28.48 -27.36 23.34
C VAL A 984 -28.51 -28.74 22.71
N ARG A 985 -27.82 -28.91 21.58
CA ARG A 985 -27.90 -30.12 20.75
C ARG A 985 -26.98 -31.22 21.27
N GLU A 986 -27.58 -32.33 21.73
CA GLU A 986 -26.85 -33.53 22.20
C GLU A 986 -25.99 -34.19 21.11
N SER A 987 -26.42 -34.14 19.84
CA SER A 987 -25.72 -34.74 18.69
C SER A 987 -24.31 -34.19 18.49
N ASP A 988 -24.13 -32.89 18.74
CA ASP A 988 -22.86 -32.21 18.45
C ASP A 988 -21.79 -32.61 19.45
N PHE A 989 -22.14 -32.79 20.72
CA PHE A 989 -21.22 -33.26 21.76
C PHE A 989 -20.77 -34.71 21.51
N LEU A 990 -21.68 -35.58 21.05
CA LEU A 990 -21.35 -36.96 20.69
C LEU A 990 -20.41 -37.01 19.46
N LEU A 991 -20.63 -36.15 18.46
CA LEU A 991 -19.75 -36.03 17.31
C LEU A 991 -18.35 -35.50 17.69
N LEU A 992 -18.26 -34.55 18.64
CA LEU A 992 -16.99 -34.06 19.16
C LEU A 992 -16.20 -35.16 19.88
N ALA A 993 -16.87 -35.97 20.71
CA ALA A 993 -16.25 -37.10 21.39
C ALA A 993 -15.74 -38.15 20.39
N LEU A 994 -16.55 -38.52 19.39
CA LEU A 994 -16.15 -39.44 18.32
C LEU A 994 -14.97 -38.89 17.51
N GLY A 995 -14.96 -37.60 17.20
CA GLY A 995 -13.86 -36.94 16.49
C GLY A 995 -12.51 -37.01 17.23
N GLN A 996 -12.49 -37.12 18.56
CA GLN A 996 -11.26 -37.37 19.31
C GLN A 996 -10.76 -38.81 19.12
N TYR A 997 -11.64 -39.80 19.21
CA TYR A 997 -11.27 -41.20 18.98
C TYR A 997 -10.78 -41.44 17.55
N VAL A 998 -11.34 -40.71 16.57
CA VAL A 998 -10.82 -40.70 15.18
C VAL A 998 -9.38 -40.16 15.14
N ARG A 999 -9.10 -39.04 15.83
CA ARG A 999 -7.75 -38.44 15.87
C ARG A 999 -6.72 -39.34 16.57
N GLU A 1000 -7.14 -40.04 17.62
CA GLU A 1000 -6.30 -41.00 18.35
C GLU A 1000 -6.24 -42.38 17.67
N ASN A 1001 -6.98 -42.57 16.59
CA ASN A 1001 -7.15 -43.84 15.89
C ASN A 1001 -7.61 -45.00 16.81
N ASN A 1002 -8.42 -44.69 17.82
CA ASN A 1002 -8.86 -45.63 18.85
C ASN A 1002 -10.23 -46.22 18.50
N CYS A 1003 -10.23 -47.25 17.65
CA CYS A 1003 -11.46 -47.93 17.19
C CYS A 1003 -12.23 -48.61 18.33
N GLU A 1004 -11.54 -49.18 19.32
CA GLU A 1004 -12.17 -49.91 20.42
C GLU A 1004 -12.98 -48.98 21.34
N ALA A 1005 -12.44 -47.82 21.70
CA ALA A 1005 -13.16 -46.83 22.50
C ALA A 1005 -14.38 -46.27 21.77
N ALA A 1006 -14.28 -46.06 20.44
CA ALA A 1006 -15.38 -45.58 19.62
C ALA A 1006 -16.52 -46.60 19.49
N VAL A 1007 -16.20 -47.90 19.36
CA VAL A 1007 -17.20 -48.97 19.34
C VAL A 1007 -17.85 -49.16 20.71
N ARG A 1008 -17.08 -49.08 21.80
CA ARG A 1008 -17.64 -49.12 23.16
C ARG A 1008 -18.59 -47.94 23.44
N LEU A 1009 -18.26 -46.74 22.94
CA LEU A 1009 -19.17 -45.59 23.02
C LEU A 1009 -20.46 -45.85 22.25
N PHE A 1010 -20.38 -46.42 21.04
CA PHE A 1010 -21.57 -46.80 20.26
C PHE A 1010 -22.40 -47.88 20.95
N GLN A 1011 -21.79 -48.93 21.49
CA GLN A 1011 -22.48 -49.97 22.27
C GLN A 1011 -23.17 -49.37 23.49
N ARG A 1012 -22.48 -48.48 24.22
CA ARG A 1012 -23.06 -47.77 25.37
C ARG A 1012 -24.30 -46.95 24.98
N LEU A 1013 -24.28 -46.30 23.82
CA LEU A 1013 -25.43 -45.54 23.30
C LEU A 1013 -26.60 -46.42 22.81
N VAL A 1014 -26.37 -47.71 22.57
CA VAL A 1014 -27.37 -48.66 22.05
C VAL A 1014 -27.91 -49.59 23.15
N ASP A 1015 -27.06 -50.02 24.08
CA ASP A 1015 -27.36 -51.02 25.12
C ASP A 1015 -27.84 -50.39 26.44
N GLU A 1016 -27.24 -49.28 26.89
CA GLU A 1016 -27.75 -48.53 28.02
C GLU A 1016 -28.95 -47.73 27.49
N GLY A 1017 -30.15 -47.94 28.04
CA GLY A 1017 -31.37 -47.19 27.72
C GLY A 1017 -31.31 -45.68 28.02
N ASP A 1018 -30.13 -45.08 28.01
CA ASP A 1018 -29.92 -43.66 27.80
C ASP A 1018 -30.46 -43.35 26.40
N GLU A 1019 -31.70 -42.86 26.32
CA GLU A 1019 -32.40 -42.50 25.07
C GLU A 1019 -31.72 -41.33 24.30
N LEU A 1020 -30.39 -41.40 24.09
CA LEU A 1020 -29.57 -40.52 23.29
C LEU A 1020 -29.64 -40.99 21.85
N LYS A 1021 -30.08 -40.11 20.94
CA LYS A 1021 -30.30 -40.48 19.55
C LYS A 1021 -28.98 -40.52 18.77
N VAL A 1022 -28.57 -41.70 18.34
CA VAL A 1022 -27.48 -41.85 17.36
C VAL A 1022 -27.93 -41.26 16.02
N THR A 1023 -27.20 -40.27 15.53
CA THR A 1023 -27.48 -39.63 14.23
C THR A 1023 -26.83 -40.41 13.08
N THR A 1024 -27.38 -40.27 11.88
CA THR A 1024 -26.80 -40.87 10.66
C THR A 1024 -25.39 -40.36 10.37
N GLU A 1025 -25.07 -39.13 10.79
CA GLU A 1025 -23.72 -38.56 10.67
C GLU A 1025 -22.72 -39.21 11.64
N PHE A 1026 -23.14 -39.48 12.89
CA PHE A 1026 -22.31 -40.20 13.86
C PHE A 1026 -22.02 -41.62 13.36
N ALA A 1027 -23.04 -42.30 12.85
CA ALA A 1027 -22.88 -43.65 12.30
C ALA A 1027 -21.94 -43.70 11.08
N ARG A 1028 -22.04 -42.73 10.16
CA ARG A 1028 -21.12 -42.61 9.01
C ARG A 1028 -19.67 -42.40 9.43
N LYS A 1029 -19.42 -41.43 10.31
CA LYS A 1029 -18.05 -41.14 10.79
C LYS A 1029 -17.44 -42.34 11.54
N LEU A 1030 -18.25 -43.11 12.27
CA LEU A 1030 -17.78 -44.34 12.89
C LEU A 1030 -17.47 -45.42 11.85
N SER A 1031 -18.33 -45.62 10.84
CA SER A 1031 -18.08 -46.55 9.74
C SER A 1031 -16.77 -46.25 9.01
N ASP A 1032 -16.55 -44.98 8.65
CA ASP A 1032 -15.34 -44.53 7.95
C ASP A 1032 -14.07 -44.84 8.76
N LEU A 1033 -14.11 -44.66 10.09
CA LEU A 1033 -12.99 -44.97 10.99
C LEU A 1033 -12.71 -46.48 11.04
N LEU A 1034 -13.76 -47.31 11.10
CA LEU A 1034 -13.62 -48.77 11.19
C LEU A 1034 -13.14 -49.36 9.86
N GLU A 1035 -13.66 -48.87 8.73
CA GLU A 1035 -13.24 -49.27 7.38
C GLU A 1035 -11.77 -48.89 7.10
N ALA A 1036 -11.36 -47.66 7.46
CA ALA A 1036 -9.98 -47.21 7.25
C ALA A 1036 -8.94 -48.04 8.03
N ASN A 1037 -9.34 -48.67 9.13
CA ASN A 1037 -8.47 -49.48 10.00
C ASN A 1037 -8.72 -50.99 9.89
N ASN A 1038 -9.56 -51.45 8.96
CA ASN A 1038 -9.98 -52.86 8.82
C ASN A 1038 -10.51 -53.49 10.15
N PHE A 1039 -11.25 -52.72 10.94
CA PHE A 1039 -11.84 -53.17 12.21
C PHE A 1039 -13.25 -53.72 11.98
N GLU A 1040 -13.67 -54.74 12.74
CA GLU A 1040 -14.99 -55.36 12.57
C GLU A 1040 -16.12 -54.35 12.82
N VAL A 1041 -17.03 -54.21 11.85
CA VAL A 1041 -18.16 -53.30 11.93
C VAL A 1041 -19.31 -53.95 12.70
N PRO A 1042 -19.79 -53.36 13.82
CA PRO A 1042 -20.90 -53.90 14.58
C PRO A 1042 -22.18 -54.00 13.74
N ALA A 1043 -22.88 -55.14 13.79
CA ALA A 1043 -24.08 -55.38 12.98
C ALA A 1043 -25.19 -54.33 13.18
N GLY A 1044 -25.34 -53.79 14.40
CA GLY A 1044 -26.29 -52.73 14.72
C GLY A 1044 -25.98 -51.38 14.04
N LEU A 1045 -24.72 -51.12 13.66
CA LEU A 1045 -24.33 -49.86 13.01
C LEU A 1045 -24.88 -49.76 11.58
N GLN A 1046 -25.01 -50.89 10.87
CA GLN A 1046 -25.55 -50.93 9.51
C GLN A 1046 -27.03 -50.50 9.43
N MET A 1047 -27.78 -50.61 10.52
CA MET A 1047 -29.18 -50.16 10.57
C MET A 1047 -29.30 -48.63 10.53
N TYR A 1048 -28.32 -47.89 11.05
CA TYR A 1048 -28.31 -46.42 11.07
C TYR A 1048 -27.71 -45.79 9.80
N LEU A 1049 -27.11 -46.61 8.93
CA LEU A 1049 -26.54 -46.21 7.65
C LEU A 1049 -27.52 -46.39 6.47
N LYS A 1050 -28.65 -47.05 6.69
CA LYS A 1050 -29.80 -47.14 5.77
C LYS A 1050 -30.76 -45.98 6.02
#